data_AF-A0A8J3KZX5-F1
#
_entry.id   AF-A0A8J3KZX5-F1
#
_cell.length_a   1.000
_cell.length_b   1.000
_cell.length_c   1.000
_cell.angle_alpha   90.00
_cell.angle_beta   90.00
_cell.angle_gamma   90.00
#
_symmetry.space_group_name_H-M   'P 1'
#
loop_
_entity.id
_entity.type
_entity.pdbx_description
1 polymer ?
#
loop_
_entity_poly.entity_id
_entity_poly.type
_entity_poly.pdbx_seq_one_letter_code
_entity_poly.pdbx_strand_id
1 'polypeptide(L)'
;MGRRLLRRIRGPVLVSLALALAGGVWAAPAAAIPTQEPGVTLRVFDLQVPLNEICVLKTGQTPNVDKLMPTINWTTAADFGFEDLFLAQVIGNVNITTAGSYTFRLTSDDGSELMIDGAMVVNHDGLHGATAMEGTVNLTTGYHALRIDYFERTGGQQLTLEWRTPGSSTFTLVPNSALSTDAGVVRVTAPGRKECEGVADSPGDGLPLTGVHPGYTLTNLRPGTFQPKVTGMDWLPDGRLVICTWGGTDQSGTSQAGEVFVLANTGGATSPGNVTTKKIAGNLKEPMGLKVVDGVVYVTEKQRLTQLLDTNGDDVADQYNTVATWPFGGNFHEFAFGLLYADGFFYLNLSVSINYGGATTVPQPASNRGTTIKVNKATGAVSYIAGGLRTPHGIGWGPENGVFVTDNQGGWLPSSKLLHIKQGRFFNHYTTPAGPFDTAPVTPPVLWMPQNEIANSPSTPILLPSGAYAGQFVIGDVTYGGLQRAFVEKVNGEYQGALFRMTQGLEAGVSEVNIGPDGAIYLGGLGAGGNWGQSGKLTYGLQKLTPNSTSVFDILAVRATGAGFEIEYTQPLSAATAASLASAYKLKQWRYQATADYGGPKLDEQTLTVTSATLSADGKKVTLAVDGRLAGRVVHIRSPRPFTSSSGASLWSTEAWYTLNAIPGQTPPPSDGIYQAESAARSGGATVATDHTGYTGTGFVAGYGTLGATTTFTVTAGTAGTYQAGLRFSNGPNPFVGPKTVSLYVNGVKQRQVTMGNTGNWDTWSTITESVVLNAGANTVAVKYDSGDTGHVNLDALTLTGGAGPIVGIGGKCVDVDNAGTANGTKIQLYTCNGTAAQRWSRVGSTYQALGKCLDVDNAGTANGTKVQLWNCNGTGSQVWQPQPDGTILNPQSGKVLDALSGSSADGTQLHIWQAAGVLSQRWAAAGSGQRIQLFDGDDVASWQNSSGGAATWPFSGGSLESLGGDIRSRQAFGDFKLHVEWYEPLYPANVTGQQRGNSGIYLQDRYELQVLDSYGDTALDNTEAGSIYTKAAASVNAAGAPETWQSYDIVFRAARFDGSGNKTSDARVTVVWNGFVVHNDITINGPTGAGAPEGASGGPLRLQDHGDAGANPRFRNIWLEPL
;
A
#
# COMPACT_ATOMS: atom_id res chain seq x y z
N MET A 1 5.94 -43.43 -31.17
CA MET A 1 5.75 -43.78 -32.60
C MET A 1 4.41 -43.21 -33.08
N GLY A 2 4.39 -42.47 -34.20
CA GLY A 2 3.15 -41.98 -34.82
C GLY A 2 3.32 -40.66 -35.57
N ARG A 3 3.85 -40.71 -36.80
CA ARG A 3 3.92 -39.59 -37.76
C ARG A 3 2.54 -39.23 -38.33
N ARG A 4 2.31 -37.94 -38.62
CA ARG A 4 1.45 -37.36 -39.70
C ARG A 4 1.35 -35.83 -39.47
N LEU A 5 1.18 -34.92 -40.42
CA LEU A 5 1.47 -34.80 -41.86
C LEU A 5 1.16 -33.31 -42.18
N LEU A 6 2.12 -32.48 -42.59
CA LEU A 6 1.87 -31.08 -42.98
C LEU A 6 1.68 -30.97 -44.49
N ARG A 7 0.51 -30.47 -44.91
CA ARG A 7 0.13 -30.28 -46.32
C ARG A 7 0.34 -28.81 -46.69
N ARG A 8 1.30 -28.54 -47.60
CA ARG A 8 1.51 -27.24 -48.25
C ARG A 8 0.52 -27.06 -49.40
N ILE A 9 -0.07 -25.86 -49.55
CA ILE A 9 -0.70 -25.38 -50.78
C ILE A 9 -0.07 -24.02 -51.14
N ARG A 10 0.19 -23.84 -52.44
CA ARG A 10 0.97 -22.77 -53.09
C ARG A 10 0.08 -21.67 -53.68
N GLY A 11 0.62 -20.45 -53.74
CA GLY A 11 0.59 -19.53 -54.90
C GLY A 11 -0.07 -18.15 -54.69
N PRO A 12 0.25 -17.09 -55.48
CA PRO A 12 1.33 -16.94 -56.48
C PRO A 12 2.29 -15.76 -56.19
N VAL A 13 3.46 -15.83 -56.85
CA VAL A 13 4.54 -14.83 -56.86
C VAL A 13 4.34 -13.86 -58.02
N LEU A 14 4.34 -12.55 -57.74
CA LEU A 14 4.47 -11.50 -58.74
C LEU A 14 5.95 -11.06 -58.77
N VAL A 15 6.59 -11.30 -59.91
CA VAL A 15 7.95 -10.87 -60.23
C VAL A 15 7.90 -9.43 -60.70
N SER A 16 8.67 -8.53 -60.06
CA SER A 16 8.98 -7.21 -60.59
C SER A 16 10.51 -7.06 -60.61
N LEU A 17 11.04 -6.94 -61.82
CA LEU A 17 12.44 -6.68 -62.13
C LEU A 17 12.82 -5.28 -61.63
N ALA A 18 13.87 -5.16 -60.81
CA ALA A 18 14.51 -3.89 -60.50
C ALA A 18 16.01 -3.98 -60.85
N LEU A 19 16.46 -3.05 -61.69
CA LEU A 19 17.84 -2.86 -62.14
C LEU A 19 18.79 -2.68 -60.95
N ALA A 20 19.91 -3.40 -60.97
CA ALA A 20 21.03 -3.19 -60.06
C ALA A 20 21.82 -1.93 -60.50
N LEU A 21 21.66 -0.84 -59.75
CA LEU A 21 22.64 0.25 -59.69
C LEU A 21 23.62 -0.07 -58.56
N ALA A 22 24.88 -0.28 -58.93
CA ALA A 22 25.98 -0.46 -57.99
C ALA A 22 26.28 0.87 -57.27
N GLY A 23 25.60 1.11 -56.16
CA GLY A 23 25.99 2.09 -55.14
C GLY A 23 26.83 1.39 -54.09
N GLY A 24 28.11 1.74 -53.97
CA GLY A 24 28.97 1.27 -52.89
C GLY A 24 28.38 1.67 -51.54
N VAL A 25 27.92 0.68 -50.78
CA VAL A 25 27.53 0.87 -49.39
C VAL A 25 28.82 1.10 -48.61
N TRP A 26 29.11 2.36 -48.30
CA TRP A 26 30.08 2.69 -47.27
C TRP A 26 29.52 2.13 -45.96
N ALA A 27 30.11 1.05 -45.46
CA ALA A 27 29.88 0.60 -44.10
C ALA A 27 30.19 1.79 -43.18
N ALA A 28 29.21 2.20 -42.37
CA ALA A 28 29.48 3.15 -41.30
C ALA A 28 30.65 2.59 -40.46
N PRO A 29 31.63 3.42 -40.07
CA PRO A 29 32.71 2.95 -39.22
C PRO A 29 32.10 2.30 -37.97
N ALA A 30 32.59 1.12 -37.61
CA ALA A 30 32.22 0.47 -36.35
C ALA A 30 32.38 1.50 -35.23
N ALA A 31 31.33 1.68 -34.42
CA ALA A 31 31.39 2.58 -33.28
C ALA A 31 32.62 2.19 -32.43
N ALA A 32 33.41 3.19 -32.03
CA ALA A 32 34.56 2.93 -31.17
C ALA A 32 34.06 2.19 -29.92
N ILE A 33 34.67 1.04 -29.62
CA ILE A 33 34.35 0.31 -28.39
C ILE A 33 34.63 1.24 -27.20
N PRO A 34 33.77 1.23 -26.16
CA PRO A 34 34.02 1.99 -24.94
C PRO A 34 35.40 1.66 -24.37
N THR A 35 35.94 2.54 -23.52
CA THR A 35 37.18 2.21 -22.77
C THR A 35 37.02 0.86 -22.09
N GLN A 36 37.99 -0.02 -22.23
CA GLN A 36 37.93 -1.39 -21.71
C GLN A 36 38.81 -1.53 -20.44
N GLU A 37 38.40 -2.39 -19.50
CA GLU A 37 39.18 -2.85 -18.33
C GLU A 37 39.39 -4.38 -18.37
N PRO A 38 40.49 -4.94 -17.82
CA PRO A 38 40.75 -6.38 -17.84
C PRO A 38 39.71 -7.19 -17.06
N GLY A 39 39.25 -8.30 -17.63
CA GLY A 39 38.31 -9.25 -17.02
C GLY A 39 36.96 -9.35 -17.74
N VAL A 40 35.98 -9.97 -17.10
CA VAL A 40 34.60 -10.14 -17.60
C VAL A 40 33.59 -9.72 -16.55
N THR A 41 32.39 -9.32 -16.98
CA THR A 41 31.27 -9.06 -16.08
C THR A 41 30.46 -10.34 -15.88
N LEU A 42 30.38 -10.81 -14.62
CA LEU A 42 29.52 -11.91 -14.19
C LEU A 42 28.21 -11.36 -13.63
N ARG A 43 27.08 -11.76 -14.21
CA ARG A 43 25.73 -11.49 -13.69
C ARG A 43 25.06 -12.78 -13.27
N VAL A 44 24.48 -12.84 -12.07
CA VAL A 44 23.76 -14.02 -11.58
C VAL A 44 22.33 -13.65 -11.19
N PHE A 45 21.39 -14.51 -11.57
CA PHE A 45 19.95 -14.35 -11.42
C PHE A 45 19.41 -15.53 -10.62
N ASP A 46 18.92 -15.24 -9.42
CA ASP A 46 18.30 -16.23 -8.52
C ASP A 46 16.89 -16.57 -9.02
N LEU A 47 16.70 -17.79 -9.52
CA LEU A 47 15.42 -18.22 -10.08
C LEU A 47 14.51 -18.89 -9.04
N GLN A 48 15.09 -19.43 -7.97
CA GLN A 48 14.41 -20.18 -6.90
C GLN A 48 13.53 -21.34 -7.42
N VAL A 49 13.73 -21.75 -8.67
CA VAL A 49 13.03 -22.84 -9.33
C VAL A 49 14.04 -23.64 -10.14
N PRO A 50 13.90 -24.98 -10.20
CA PRO A 50 14.83 -25.81 -10.94
C PRO A 50 14.70 -25.58 -12.44
N LEU A 51 15.85 -25.46 -13.12
CA LEU A 51 15.97 -25.53 -14.57
C LEU A 51 16.42 -26.94 -15.00
N ASN A 52 16.09 -27.30 -16.24
CA ASN A 52 16.65 -28.50 -16.90
C ASN A 52 17.46 -28.14 -18.15
N GLU A 53 17.35 -26.90 -18.60
CA GLU A 53 17.98 -26.31 -19.78
C GLU A 53 18.04 -24.79 -19.58
N ILE A 54 18.92 -24.10 -20.30
CA ILE A 54 19.05 -22.64 -20.25
C ILE A 54 17.73 -22.00 -20.70
N CYS A 55 17.24 -21.08 -19.89
CA CYS A 55 16.04 -20.33 -20.20
C CYS A 55 16.36 -18.93 -20.73
N VAL A 56 15.44 -18.35 -21.49
CA VAL A 56 15.46 -16.92 -21.81
C VAL A 56 14.93 -16.15 -20.62
N LEU A 57 15.74 -15.28 -20.00
CA LEU A 57 15.27 -14.37 -18.95
C LEU A 57 14.30 -13.35 -19.53
N LYS A 58 13.23 -13.03 -18.78
CA LYS A 58 12.39 -11.89 -19.13
C LYS A 58 13.24 -10.61 -19.20
N THR A 59 13.01 -9.82 -20.24
CA THR A 59 13.79 -8.62 -20.54
C THR A 59 13.73 -7.58 -19.41
N GLY A 60 14.86 -6.93 -19.13
CA GLY A 60 14.92 -5.76 -18.23
C GLY A 60 15.09 -6.08 -16.74
N GLN A 61 15.35 -7.34 -16.39
CA GLN A 61 15.59 -7.75 -15.01
C GLN A 61 17.00 -7.36 -14.52
N THR A 62 17.05 -6.69 -13.36
CA THR A 62 18.30 -6.40 -12.65
C THR A 62 18.83 -7.68 -11.97
N PRO A 63 20.11 -8.06 -12.14
CA PRO A 63 20.66 -9.29 -11.56
C PRO A 63 20.75 -9.23 -10.02
N ASN A 64 20.87 -10.39 -9.38
CA ASN A 64 21.11 -10.52 -7.94
C ASN A 64 22.59 -10.29 -7.60
N VAL A 65 23.49 -10.64 -8.53
CA VAL A 65 24.94 -10.45 -8.42
C VAL A 65 25.45 -9.83 -9.71
N ASP A 66 26.31 -8.82 -9.63
CA ASP A 66 27.02 -8.22 -10.77
C ASP A 66 28.46 -7.92 -10.34
N LYS A 67 29.44 -8.68 -10.87
CA LYS A 67 30.86 -8.66 -10.45
C LYS A 67 31.80 -8.52 -11.65
N LEU A 68 32.90 -7.80 -11.47
CA LEU A 68 34.07 -7.91 -12.36
C LEU A 68 34.89 -9.13 -11.94
N MET A 69 35.11 -10.06 -12.87
CA MET A 69 35.85 -11.30 -12.64
C MET A 69 37.10 -11.35 -13.53
N PRO A 70 38.29 -11.66 -12.99
CA PRO A 70 39.54 -11.61 -13.77
C PRO A 70 39.69 -12.78 -14.75
N THR A 71 39.12 -13.94 -14.44
CA THR A 71 39.17 -15.17 -15.25
C THR A 71 37.86 -15.94 -15.04
N ILE A 72 37.61 -16.93 -15.90
CA ILE A 72 36.45 -17.83 -15.81
C ILE A 72 36.95 -19.20 -15.34
N ASN A 73 37.03 -19.38 -14.03
CA ASN A 73 37.36 -20.64 -13.36
C ASN A 73 36.76 -20.62 -11.96
N TRP A 74 35.47 -20.93 -11.88
CA TRP A 74 34.64 -20.73 -10.68
C TRP A 74 34.03 -22.06 -10.26
N THR A 75 34.07 -22.37 -8.97
CA THR A 75 33.62 -23.68 -8.44
C THR A 75 32.87 -23.57 -7.12
N THR A 76 32.59 -22.36 -6.64
CA THR A 76 32.03 -22.16 -5.29
C THR A 76 30.87 -21.18 -5.28
N ALA A 77 29.98 -21.35 -4.31
CA ALA A 77 28.89 -20.41 -4.05
C ALA A 77 29.39 -18.97 -3.80
N ALA A 78 30.61 -18.77 -3.33
CA ALA A 78 31.19 -17.44 -3.16
C ALA A 78 31.47 -16.73 -4.49
N ASP A 79 31.82 -17.49 -5.54
CA ASP A 79 32.06 -16.96 -6.88
C ASP A 79 30.75 -16.41 -7.46
N PHE A 80 29.71 -17.25 -7.47
CA PHE A 80 28.40 -16.95 -8.07
C PHE A 80 27.48 -16.13 -7.16
N GLY A 81 27.66 -16.22 -5.84
CA GLY A 81 26.77 -15.66 -4.82
C GLY A 81 25.58 -16.55 -4.43
N PHE A 82 25.41 -17.68 -5.12
CA PHE A 82 24.37 -18.68 -4.87
C PHE A 82 24.94 -20.07 -5.00
N GLU A 83 24.39 -21.03 -4.25
CA GLU A 83 24.76 -22.45 -4.32
C GLU A 83 24.01 -23.14 -5.46
N ASP A 84 22.69 -22.99 -5.50
CA ASP A 84 21.79 -23.72 -6.41
C ASP A 84 20.76 -22.78 -7.08
N LEU A 85 20.06 -23.30 -8.09
CA LEU A 85 18.86 -22.72 -8.73
C LEU A 85 19.04 -21.30 -9.32
N PHE A 86 20.17 -21.07 -9.99
CA PHE A 86 20.49 -19.78 -10.61
C PHE A 86 20.81 -19.89 -12.09
N LEU A 87 20.67 -18.78 -12.79
CA LEU A 87 21.22 -18.56 -14.13
C LEU A 87 22.33 -17.50 -14.02
N ALA A 88 23.46 -17.72 -14.69
CA ALA A 88 24.55 -16.78 -14.83
C ALA A 88 24.77 -16.36 -16.28
N GLN A 89 25.16 -15.10 -16.47
CA GLN A 89 25.58 -14.52 -17.73
C GLN A 89 26.99 -13.94 -17.55
N VAL A 90 27.94 -14.40 -18.36
CA VAL A 90 29.30 -13.86 -18.43
C VAL A 90 29.41 -13.00 -19.68
N ILE A 91 29.75 -11.73 -19.53
CA ILE A 91 29.74 -10.74 -20.60
C ILE A 91 31.11 -10.05 -20.66
N GLY A 92 31.73 -10.04 -21.83
CA GLY A 92 32.97 -9.30 -22.05
C GLY A 92 33.42 -9.40 -23.50
N ASN A 93 34.72 -9.26 -23.70
CA ASN A 93 35.40 -9.41 -24.97
C ASN A 93 36.63 -10.30 -24.78
N VAL A 94 36.93 -11.10 -25.80
CA VAL A 94 38.23 -11.76 -25.94
C VAL A 94 39.10 -10.96 -26.92
N ASN A 95 40.26 -10.50 -26.46
CA ASN A 95 41.21 -9.74 -27.26
C ASN A 95 42.22 -10.69 -27.92
N ILE A 96 42.13 -10.81 -29.24
CA ILE A 96 42.92 -11.72 -30.04
C ILE A 96 44.14 -10.98 -30.60
N THR A 97 45.33 -11.42 -30.23
CA THR A 97 46.59 -10.83 -30.74
C THR A 97 47.05 -11.48 -32.04
N THR A 98 46.74 -12.76 -32.24
CA THR A 98 47.15 -13.56 -33.39
C THR A 98 45.91 -14.16 -34.05
N ALA A 99 45.59 -13.73 -35.27
CA ALA A 99 44.49 -14.29 -36.03
C ALA A 99 44.71 -15.80 -36.31
N GLY A 100 43.63 -16.58 -36.31
CA GLY A 100 43.68 -18.01 -36.61
C GLY A 100 42.53 -18.81 -36.00
N SER A 101 42.69 -20.14 -36.01
CA SER A 101 41.71 -21.07 -35.44
C SER A 101 41.94 -21.22 -33.94
N TYR A 102 40.93 -20.87 -33.15
CA TYR A 102 40.88 -21.06 -31.69
C TYR A 102 39.88 -22.15 -31.38
N THR A 103 40.26 -23.09 -30.51
CA THR A 103 39.32 -24.05 -29.93
C THR A 103 39.12 -23.73 -28.47
N PHE A 104 37.89 -23.37 -28.10
CA PHE A 104 37.48 -23.15 -26.73
C PHE A 104 37.02 -24.47 -26.10
N ARG A 105 37.26 -24.63 -24.80
CA ARG A 105 36.74 -25.69 -23.97
C ARG A 105 36.00 -25.06 -22.80
N LEU A 106 34.72 -25.37 -22.67
CA LEU A 106 33.86 -24.92 -21.59
C LEU A 106 33.54 -26.13 -20.71
N THR A 107 33.92 -26.07 -19.43
CA THR A 107 33.54 -27.08 -18.43
C THR A 107 32.46 -26.49 -17.56
N SER A 108 31.32 -27.17 -17.45
CA SER A 108 30.22 -26.77 -16.57
C SER A 108 29.57 -27.94 -15.84
N ASP A 109 29.08 -27.68 -14.62
CA ASP A 109 28.14 -28.52 -13.89
C ASP A 109 26.74 -28.00 -14.17
N ASP A 110 25.87 -28.80 -14.77
CA ASP A 110 24.70 -28.41 -15.56
C ASP A 110 25.03 -27.52 -16.79
N GLY A 111 24.02 -26.94 -17.42
CA GLY A 111 24.09 -26.48 -18.81
C GLY A 111 24.81 -25.16 -19.03
N SER A 112 25.59 -25.07 -20.12
CA SER A 112 26.27 -23.84 -20.54
C SER A 112 26.34 -23.64 -22.06
N GLU A 113 26.37 -22.39 -22.51
CA GLU A 113 26.54 -22.01 -23.93
C GLU A 113 27.60 -20.91 -24.07
N LEU A 114 28.55 -21.03 -25.01
CA LEU A 114 29.52 -19.99 -25.37
C LEU A 114 29.18 -19.40 -26.73
N MET A 115 29.09 -18.07 -26.80
CA MET A 115 28.94 -17.30 -28.02
C MET A 115 30.12 -16.34 -28.20
N ILE A 116 30.67 -16.29 -29.43
CA ILE A 116 31.69 -15.30 -29.84
C ILE A 116 31.14 -14.51 -31.03
N ASP A 117 31.15 -13.18 -30.94
CA ASP A 117 30.51 -12.26 -31.90
C ASP A 117 29.05 -12.61 -32.22
N GLY A 118 28.34 -13.13 -31.22
CA GLY A 118 26.96 -13.59 -31.35
C GLY A 118 26.78 -14.94 -32.06
N ALA A 119 27.86 -15.56 -32.54
CA ALA A 119 27.82 -16.92 -33.09
C ALA A 119 28.06 -17.95 -31.99
N MET A 120 27.22 -18.99 -31.95
CA MET A 120 27.36 -20.10 -31.01
C MET A 120 28.61 -20.94 -31.33
N VAL A 121 29.51 -21.05 -30.36
CA VAL A 121 30.78 -21.79 -30.47
C VAL A 121 30.72 -23.10 -29.67
N VAL A 122 30.19 -23.07 -28.45
CA VAL A 122 29.94 -24.25 -27.62
C VAL A 122 28.46 -24.27 -27.22
N ASN A 123 27.80 -25.40 -27.39
CA ASN A 123 26.50 -25.70 -26.79
C ASN A 123 26.65 -26.95 -25.92
N HIS A 124 26.59 -26.75 -24.62
CA HIS A 124 26.68 -27.78 -23.58
C HIS A 124 25.50 -27.63 -22.63
N ASP A 125 24.31 -27.40 -23.18
CA ASP A 125 23.08 -27.23 -22.41
C ASP A 125 22.48 -28.57 -21.96
N GLY A 126 21.67 -28.53 -20.90
CA GLY A 126 21.05 -29.69 -20.27
C GLY A 126 21.67 -30.06 -18.92
N LEU A 127 21.02 -31.00 -18.21
CA LEU A 127 21.50 -31.49 -16.92
C LEU A 127 22.65 -32.49 -17.08
N HIS A 128 23.77 -32.21 -16.43
CA HIS A 128 24.92 -33.11 -16.39
C HIS A 128 25.89 -32.70 -15.28
N GLY A 129 26.71 -33.64 -14.80
CA GLY A 129 27.81 -33.30 -13.91
C GLY A 129 28.86 -32.39 -14.58
N ALA A 130 29.79 -31.86 -13.78
CA ALA A 130 30.97 -31.12 -14.24
C ALA A 130 31.74 -31.84 -15.37
N THR A 131 31.47 -31.45 -16.62
CA THR A 131 32.04 -32.06 -17.83
C THR A 131 32.39 -31.00 -18.86
N ALA A 132 33.33 -31.31 -19.75
CA ALA A 132 33.88 -30.37 -20.73
C ALA A 132 33.30 -30.58 -22.13
N MET A 133 33.05 -29.48 -22.85
CA MET A 133 32.69 -29.46 -24.26
C MET A 133 33.56 -28.47 -25.03
N GLU A 134 33.89 -28.83 -26.28
CA GLU A 134 34.80 -28.06 -27.12
C GLU A 134 34.07 -27.44 -28.32
N GLY A 135 34.56 -26.27 -28.75
CA GLY A 135 34.04 -25.55 -29.91
C GLY A 135 35.12 -24.75 -30.60
N THR A 136 35.16 -24.79 -31.94
CA THR A 136 36.21 -24.14 -32.74
C THR A 136 35.66 -22.98 -33.55
N VAL A 137 36.37 -21.85 -33.54
CA VAL A 137 36.02 -20.64 -34.30
C VAL A 137 37.29 -20.00 -34.88
N ASN A 138 37.18 -19.36 -36.05
CA ASN A 138 38.27 -18.57 -36.63
C ASN A 138 38.10 -17.11 -36.22
N LEU A 139 39.14 -16.53 -35.62
CA LEU A 139 39.12 -15.15 -35.12
C LEU A 139 40.19 -14.30 -35.80
N THR A 140 39.87 -13.03 -36.01
CA THR A 140 40.81 -12.01 -36.50
C THR A 140 41.56 -11.37 -35.33
N THR A 141 42.59 -10.55 -35.60
CA THR A 141 43.20 -9.74 -34.54
C THR A 141 42.22 -8.64 -34.10
N GLY A 142 42.09 -8.43 -32.79
CA GLY A 142 41.22 -7.42 -32.19
C GLY A 142 40.26 -7.96 -31.13
N TYR A 143 39.32 -7.12 -30.70
CA TYR A 143 38.29 -7.50 -29.73
C TYR A 143 37.15 -8.25 -30.40
N HIS A 144 36.78 -9.38 -29.81
CA HIS A 144 35.63 -10.19 -30.19
C HIS A 144 34.70 -10.29 -28.99
N ALA A 145 33.39 -10.07 -29.20
CA ALA A 145 32.42 -10.11 -28.12
C ALA A 145 32.30 -11.54 -27.57
N LEU A 146 32.33 -11.70 -26.25
CA LEU A 146 32.23 -12.98 -25.55
C LEU A 146 30.99 -12.98 -24.66
N ARG A 147 30.14 -14.00 -24.82
CA ARG A 147 29.02 -14.27 -23.92
C ARG A 147 28.99 -15.74 -23.53
N ILE A 148 28.81 -16.02 -22.23
CA ILE A 148 28.47 -17.35 -21.73
C ILE A 148 27.16 -17.27 -20.96
N ASP A 149 26.20 -18.11 -21.30
CA ASP A 149 25.03 -18.36 -20.46
C ASP A 149 25.23 -19.72 -19.75
N TYR A 150 24.95 -19.78 -18.46
CA TYR A 150 25.19 -20.95 -17.59
C TYR A 150 24.03 -21.10 -16.60
N PHE A 151 23.53 -22.30 -16.34
CA PHE A 151 22.63 -22.52 -15.22
C PHE A 151 23.15 -23.60 -14.27
N GLU A 152 22.81 -23.44 -13.00
CA GLU A 152 23.04 -24.44 -11.96
C GLU A 152 21.70 -24.83 -11.34
N ARG A 153 21.41 -26.14 -11.27
CA ARG A 153 20.22 -26.64 -10.59
C ARG A 153 20.55 -27.07 -9.17
N THR A 154 21.34 -28.12 -9.02
CA THR A 154 21.70 -28.79 -7.76
C THR A 154 22.84 -29.78 -8.02
N GLY A 155 23.69 -30.05 -7.03
CA GLY A 155 24.60 -31.20 -7.06
C GLY A 155 26.09 -30.85 -7.23
N GLY A 156 26.39 -29.56 -7.24
CA GLY A 156 27.72 -28.96 -7.39
C GLY A 156 27.55 -27.64 -8.14
N GLN A 157 28.63 -26.92 -8.44
CA GLN A 157 28.58 -25.77 -9.36
C GLN A 157 29.97 -25.56 -9.93
N GLN A 158 30.08 -25.45 -11.25
CA GLN A 158 31.36 -25.22 -11.92
C GLN A 158 31.19 -24.47 -13.24
N LEU A 159 32.08 -23.52 -13.51
CA LEU A 159 32.25 -22.92 -14.82
C LEU A 159 33.73 -22.60 -15.08
N THR A 160 34.33 -23.23 -16.10
CA THR A 160 35.73 -23.02 -16.48
C THR A 160 35.85 -22.82 -17.99
N LEU A 161 36.48 -21.72 -18.43
CA LEU A 161 36.77 -21.45 -19.84
C LEU A 161 38.26 -21.58 -20.15
N GLU A 162 38.58 -22.49 -21.05
CA GLU A 162 39.93 -22.72 -21.56
C GLU A 162 39.97 -22.58 -23.08
N TRP A 163 41.17 -22.42 -23.63
CA TRP A 163 41.37 -22.36 -25.07
C TRP A 163 42.66 -23.06 -25.53
N ARG A 164 42.66 -23.46 -26.79
CA ARG A 164 43.85 -23.74 -27.60
C ARG A 164 43.99 -22.62 -28.62
N THR A 165 45.07 -21.87 -28.52
CA THR A 165 45.42 -20.82 -29.48
C THR A 165 46.00 -21.43 -30.76
N PRO A 166 46.05 -20.68 -31.89
CA PRO A 166 46.64 -21.16 -33.13
C PRO A 166 48.05 -21.72 -32.91
N GLY A 167 48.28 -22.98 -33.32
CA GLY A 167 49.56 -23.67 -33.19
C GLY A 167 49.83 -24.34 -31.84
N SER A 168 48.95 -24.19 -30.84
CA SER A 168 49.04 -24.92 -29.56
C SER A 168 48.32 -26.27 -29.61
N SER A 169 48.89 -27.29 -28.96
CA SER A 169 48.24 -28.59 -28.74
C SER A 169 47.59 -28.74 -27.36
N THR A 170 47.84 -27.81 -26.44
CA THR A 170 47.38 -27.88 -25.04
C THR A 170 46.35 -26.81 -24.73
N PHE A 171 45.31 -27.20 -23.99
CA PHE A 171 44.37 -26.25 -23.41
C PHE A 171 45.03 -25.49 -22.26
N THR A 172 44.74 -24.20 -22.20
CA THR A 172 45.13 -23.33 -21.09
C THR A 172 43.93 -22.49 -20.68
N LEU A 173 43.86 -22.10 -19.41
CA LEU A 173 42.87 -21.14 -18.95
C LEU A 173 42.98 -19.85 -19.78
N VAL A 174 41.86 -19.31 -20.25
CA VAL A 174 41.87 -18.02 -20.95
C VAL A 174 42.39 -16.96 -19.97
N PRO A 175 43.53 -16.32 -20.24
CA PRO A 175 44.16 -15.43 -19.27
C PRO A 175 43.42 -14.10 -19.18
N ASN A 176 43.48 -13.45 -18.02
CA ASN A 176 42.90 -12.11 -17.83
C ASN A 176 43.41 -11.10 -18.87
N SER A 177 44.66 -11.24 -19.34
CA SER A 177 45.23 -10.38 -20.39
C SER A 177 44.54 -10.51 -21.75
N ALA A 178 43.78 -11.58 -21.97
CA ALA A 178 42.97 -11.79 -23.16
C ALA A 178 41.50 -11.45 -22.93
N LEU A 179 41.08 -11.12 -21.71
CA LEU A 179 39.70 -10.79 -21.37
C LEU A 179 39.55 -9.31 -21.05
N SER A 180 38.44 -8.72 -21.48
CA SER A 180 38.11 -7.33 -21.15
C SER A 180 36.61 -7.09 -21.10
N THR A 181 36.20 -6.06 -20.37
CA THR A 181 34.82 -5.58 -20.32
C THR A 181 34.82 -4.05 -20.29
N ASP A 182 33.66 -3.43 -20.44
CA ASP A 182 33.56 -1.96 -20.41
C ASP A 182 34.07 -1.43 -19.05
N ALA A 183 34.94 -0.42 -19.11
CA ALA A 183 35.52 0.22 -17.93
C ALA A 183 34.53 1.19 -17.28
N GLY A 184 34.61 1.32 -15.95
CA GLY A 184 33.80 2.29 -15.21
C GLY A 184 32.31 1.95 -15.17
N VAL A 185 31.96 0.69 -15.43
CA VAL A 185 30.56 0.21 -15.36
C VAL A 185 30.06 0.24 -13.92
N VAL A 186 28.92 0.90 -13.73
CA VAL A 186 28.17 0.86 -12.49
C VAL A 186 27.41 -0.47 -12.41
N ARG A 187 27.78 -1.32 -11.45
CA ARG A 187 27.20 -2.66 -11.25
C ARG A 187 26.07 -2.58 -10.22
N VAL A 188 24.83 -2.71 -10.68
CA VAL A 188 23.62 -2.58 -9.85
C VAL A 188 23.00 -3.96 -9.67
N THR A 189 22.69 -4.31 -8.43
CA THR A 189 22.01 -5.55 -8.07
C THR A 189 20.64 -5.28 -7.46
N ALA A 190 19.72 -6.23 -7.57
CA ALA A 190 18.42 -6.18 -6.90
C ALA A 190 18.07 -7.57 -6.34
N PRO A 191 17.65 -7.66 -5.06
CA PRO A 191 17.30 -8.92 -4.43
C PRO A 191 16.00 -9.50 -5.02
N GLY A 192 15.70 -10.75 -4.63
CA GLY A 192 14.47 -11.45 -4.99
C GLY A 192 14.58 -12.27 -6.28
N ARG A 193 13.55 -13.10 -6.48
CA ARG A 193 13.43 -14.05 -7.58
C ARG A 193 13.39 -13.36 -8.95
N LYS A 194 14.06 -13.97 -9.93
CA LYS A 194 14.03 -13.61 -11.36
C LYS A 194 13.23 -14.64 -12.15
N GLU A 195 12.73 -14.23 -13.32
CA GLU A 195 11.82 -15.05 -14.11
C GLU A 195 12.34 -15.31 -15.52
N CYS A 196 12.19 -16.55 -15.95
CA CYS A 196 12.29 -16.94 -17.36
C CYS A 196 11.00 -16.57 -18.11
N GLU A 197 11.09 -16.40 -19.42
CA GLU A 197 9.93 -16.29 -20.30
C GLU A 197 9.13 -17.60 -20.28
N GLY A 198 7.83 -17.52 -20.00
CA GLY A 198 6.94 -18.67 -20.06
C GLY A 198 6.54 -19.01 -21.49
N VAL A 199 6.25 -20.29 -21.77
CA VAL A 199 5.81 -20.75 -23.10
C VAL A 199 4.53 -20.09 -23.62
N ALA A 200 3.70 -19.58 -22.71
CA ALA A 200 2.47 -18.85 -23.04
C ALA A 200 2.64 -17.32 -22.96
N ASP A 201 3.80 -16.85 -22.51
CA ASP A 201 4.07 -15.44 -22.40
C ASP A 201 4.23 -14.83 -23.81
N SER A 202 3.75 -13.61 -23.97
CA SER A 202 3.80 -12.85 -25.22
C SER A 202 3.72 -11.36 -24.92
N PRO A 203 4.06 -10.45 -25.86
CA PRO A 203 3.97 -9.02 -25.59
C PRO A 203 2.59 -8.60 -25.08
N GLY A 204 2.56 -7.97 -23.91
CA GLY A 204 1.35 -7.57 -23.19
C GLY A 204 0.74 -8.65 -22.29
N ASP A 205 1.22 -9.89 -22.34
CA ASP A 205 0.79 -11.03 -21.52
C ASP A 205 2.00 -11.76 -20.92
N GLY A 206 2.44 -11.33 -19.73
CA GLY A 206 3.65 -11.85 -19.07
C GLY A 206 4.96 -11.20 -19.53
N LEU A 207 4.99 -10.56 -20.72
CA LEU A 207 6.13 -9.79 -21.25
C LEU A 207 5.78 -8.32 -21.53
N PRO A 208 6.76 -7.40 -21.47
CA PRO A 208 6.58 -6.02 -21.89
C PRO A 208 5.95 -5.90 -23.28
N LEU A 209 5.18 -4.82 -23.49
CA LEU A 209 4.72 -4.46 -24.82
C LEU A 209 5.93 -4.12 -25.71
N THR A 210 5.80 -4.31 -27.02
CA THR A 210 6.85 -3.98 -28.00
C THR A 210 6.47 -2.84 -28.93
N GLY A 211 5.17 -2.56 -29.05
CA GLY A 211 4.62 -1.56 -29.97
C GLY A 211 3.91 -0.40 -29.28
N VAL A 212 3.55 0.58 -30.10
CA VAL A 212 2.74 1.73 -29.68
C VAL A 212 1.28 1.29 -29.49
N HIS A 213 0.62 1.79 -28.46
CA HIS A 213 -0.79 1.51 -28.21
C HIS A 213 -1.63 1.88 -29.45
N PRO A 214 -2.45 0.96 -30.02
CA PRO A 214 -3.07 1.17 -31.34
C PRO A 214 -4.04 2.37 -31.41
N GLY A 215 -4.62 2.76 -30.27
CA GLY A 215 -5.45 3.96 -30.12
C GLY A 215 -4.71 5.29 -30.28
N TYR A 216 -3.40 5.27 -30.57
CA TYR A 216 -2.59 6.47 -30.75
C TYR A 216 -1.73 6.38 -32.02
N THR A 217 -1.54 7.53 -32.66
CA THR A 217 -0.61 7.72 -33.77
C THR A 217 0.67 8.37 -33.23
N LEU A 218 1.80 7.65 -33.36
CA LEU A 218 3.12 8.16 -32.97
C LEU A 218 3.66 9.12 -34.03
N THR A 219 4.16 10.29 -33.60
CA THR A 219 4.86 11.26 -34.44
C THR A 219 6.18 11.66 -33.80
N ASN A 220 7.29 11.52 -34.52
CA ASN A 220 8.57 12.09 -34.10
C ASN A 220 8.55 13.60 -34.32
N LEU A 221 9.04 14.38 -33.35
CA LEU A 221 9.01 15.84 -33.42
C LEU A 221 10.40 16.46 -33.60
N ARG A 222 11.47 15.74 -33.24
CA ARG A 222 12.83 16.27 -33.35
C ARG A 222 13.34 16.26 -34.81
N PRO A 223 13.82 17.39 -35.36
CA PRO A 223 14.58 17.40 -36.62
C PRO A 223 15.86 16.54 -36.51
N GLY A 224 16.40 16.08 -37.65
CA GLY A 224 17.44 15.02 -37.67
C GLY A 224 18.69 15.28 -36.81
N THR A 225 19.20 16.51 -36.75
CA THR A 225 20.37 16.88 -35.94
C THR A 225 20.02 17.34 -34.53
N PHE A 226 18.74 17.50 -34.21
CA PHE A 226 18.26 17.90 -32.90
C PHE A 226 18.11 16.65 -32.01
N GLN A 227 18.95 16.53 -30.99
CA GLN A 227 19.03 15.36 -30.11
C GLN A 227 18.73 15.74 -28.65
N PRO A 228 17.52 16.25 -28.34
CA PRO A 228 17.22 16.80 -27.04
C PRO A 228 17.08 15.71 -25.97
N LYS A 229 17.82 15.86 -24.87
CA LYS A 229 17.66 15.09 -23.64
C LYS A 229 16.65 15.79 -22.73
N VAL A 230 15.37 15.65 -23.03
CA VAL A 230 14.31 16.49 -22.46
C VAL A 230 14.08 16.15 -20.98
N THR A 231 13.96 17.16 -20.12
CA THR A 231 13.73 16.98 -18.66
C THR A 231 12.66 17.89 -18.09
N GLY A 232 11.99 18.67 -18.94
CA GLY A 232 10.87 19.51 -18.58
C GLY A 232 10.26 20.12 -19.84
N MET A 233 8.93 20.26 -19.86
CA MET A 233 8.25 20.91 -20.98
C MET A 233 6.98 21.63 -20.55
N ASP A 234 6.66 22.73 -21.24
CA ASP A 234 5.41 23.46 -21.04
C ASP A 234 5.11 24.33 -22.27
N TRP A 235 3.97 25.03 -22.26
CA TRP A 235 3.46 25.76 -23.41
C TRP A 235 3.49 27.27 -23.21
N LEU A 236 3.94 28.00 -24.22
CA LEU A 236 3.71 29.45 -24.29
C LEU A 236 2.23 29.75 -24.58
N PRO A 237 1.72 30.93 -24.20
CA PRO A 237 0.33 31.33 -24.49
C PRO A 237 -0.04 31.32 -25.98
N ASP A 238 0.95 31.42 -26.87
CA ASP A 238 0.77 31.38 -28.33
C ASP A 238 0.75 29.95 -28.90
N GLY A 239 0.86 28.92 -28.06
CA GLY A 239 0.83 27.51 -28.45
C GLY A 239 2.19 26.92 -28.86
N ARG A 240 3.29 27.68 -28.81
CA ARG A 240 4.63 27.12 -29.01
C ARG A 240 5.05 26.27 -27.80
N LEU A 241 5.76 25.18 -28.06
CA LEU A 241 6.27 24.26 -27.03
C LEU A 241 7.62 24.79 -26.51
N VAL A 242 7.81 24.81 -25.20
CA VAL A 242 9.10 25.08 -24.55
C VAL A 242 9.59 23.80 -23.91
N ILE A 243 10.86 23.47 -24.11
CA ILE A 243 11.52 22.33 -23.45
C ILE A 243 12.82 22.77 -22.79
N CYS A 244 13.18 22.14 -21.67
CA CYS A 244 14.54 22.18 -21.15
C CYS A 244 15.25 20.84 -21.37
N THR A 245 16.56 20.90 -21.57
CA THR A 245 17.42 19.72 -21.74
C THR A 245 18.33 19.53 -20.54
N TRP A 246 18.58 18.26 -20.18
CA TRP A 246 19.41 17.89 -19.04
C TRP A 246 20.83 18.49 -19.10
N GLY A 247 21.46 18.49 -20.28
CA GLY A 247 22.89 18.80 -20.47
C GLY A 247 23.80 17.70 -19.91
N GLY A 248 23.63 17.39 -18.62
CA GLY A 248 24.16 16.22 -17.95
C GLY A 248 25.66 16.22 -17.65
N THR A 249 26.05 15.24 -16.85
CA THR A 249 27.42 14.77 -16.67
C THR A 249 27.46 13.38 -17.28
N ASP A 250 28.00 13.22 -18.50
CA ASP A 250 28.10 11.89 -19.09
C ASP A 250 29.32 11.13 -18.54
N GLN A 251 29.44 9.84 -18.90
CA GLN A 251 30.56 8.99 -18.47
C GLN A 251 31.93 9.48 -19.00
N SER A 252 31.97 10.48 -19.89
CA SER A 252 33.22 11.07 -20.39
C SER A 252 33.81 12.13 -19.44
N GLY A 253 33.10 12.48 -18.36
CA GLY A 253 33.53 13.52 -17.42
C GLY A 253 33.37 14.94 -17.95
N THR A 254 32.72 15.12 -19.10
CA THR A 254 32.33 16.45 -19.60
C THR A 254 30.91 16.78 -19.14
N SER A 255 30.77 17.85 -18.36
CA SER A 255 29.44 18.40 -18.07
C SER A 255 29.04 19.31 -19.23
N GLN A 256 27.94 18.99 -19.91
CA GLN A 256 27.30 19.97 -20.79
C GLN A 256 26.24 20.71 -19.99
N ALA A 257 26.16 22.02 -20.18
CA ALA A 257 25.12 22.79 -19.55
C ALA A 257 23.76 22.46 -20.17
N GLY A 258 22.72 22.48 -19.34
CA GLY A 258 21.34 22.41 -19.80
C GLY A 258 20.95 23.66 -20.57
N GLU A 259 20.04 23.47 -21.52
CA GLU A 259 19.57 24.49 -22.45
C GLU A 259 18.04 24.53 -22.48
N VAL A 260 17.47 25.64 -22.93
CA VAL A 260 16.03 25.78 -23.14
C VAL A 260 15.77 26.15 -24.59
N PHE A 261 14.79 25.48 -25.19
CA PHE A 261 14.39 25.68 -26.58
C PHE A 261 12.90 25.99 -26.66
N VAL A 262 12.56 26.88 -27.59
CA VAL A 262 11.19 27.06 -28.08
C VAL A 262 11.05 26.34 -29.41
N LEU A 263 9.96 25.62 -29.58
CA LEU A 263 9.63 24.84 -30.76
C LEU A 263 8.28 25.27 -31.32
N ALA A 264 8.22 25.46 -32.65
CA ALA A 264 6.99 25.74 -33.38
C ALA A 264 6.61 24.56 -34.29
N ASN A 265 5.36 24.56 -34.76
CA ASN A 265 4.78 23.52 -35.63
C ASN A 265 4.80 22.10 -35.02
N THR A 266 4.70 22.01 -33.69
CA THR A 266 4.67 20.74 -32.96
C THR A 266 3.25 20.16 -32.83
N GLY A 267 2.21 21.00 -32.96
CA GLY A 267 0.79 20.63 -32.87
C GLY A 267 0.22 20.01 -34.15
N GLY A 268 -0.92 19.33 -34.04
CA GLY A 268 -1.69 18.83 -35.19
C GLY A 268 -0.95 17.79 -36.05
N ALA A 269 -1.29 17.71 -37.33
CA ALA A 269 -0.57 16.87 -38.30
C ALA A 269 0.78 17.51 -38.64
N THR A 270 1.88 16.91 -38.15
CA THR A 270 3.24 17.44 -38.32
C THR A 270 4.25 16.32 -38.59
N SER A 271 5.51 16.69 -38.84
CA SER A 271 6.62 15.77 -39.05
C SER A 271 7.93 16.41 -38.56
N PRO A 272 9.00 15.63 -38.35
CA PRO A 272 10.32 16.15 -37.97
C PRO A 272 10.84 17.30 -38.83
N GLY A 273 10.53 17.30 -40.14
CA GLY A 273 11.00 18.34 -41.07
C GLY A 273 10.25 19.67 -40.98
N ASN A 274 9.08 19.70 -40.34
CA ASN A 274 8.27 20.90 -40.20
C ASN A 274 8.51 21.64 -38.87
N VAL A 275 9.02 20.92 -37.87
CA VAL A 275 9.29 21.47 -36.54
C VAL A 275 10.52 22.38 -36.62
N THR A 276 10.36 23.61 -36.16
CA THR A 276 11.47 24.56 -36.02
C THR A 276 11.88 24.64 -34.56
N THR A 277 13.18 24.82 -34.30
CA THR A 277 13.73 24.91 -32.95
C THR A 277 14.55 26.19 -32.82
N LYS A 278 14.43 26.87 -31.67
CA LYS A 278 15.19 28.07 -31.32
C LYS A 278 15.68 27.94 -29.89
N LYS A 279 17.00 27.98 -29.69
CA LYS A 279 17.59 28.05 -28.35
C LYS A 279 17.30 29.43 -27.76
N ILE A 280 16.76 29.46 -26.55
CA ILE A 280 16.41 30.69 -25.83
C ILE A 280 17.20 30.88 -24.54
N ALA A 281 17.75 29.80 -23.98
CA ALA A 281 18.60 29.87 -22.78
C ALA A 281 19.63 28.73 -22.74
N GLY A 282 20.67 28.88 -21.91
CA GLY A 282 21.74 27.91 -21.72
C GLY A 282 22.47 28.11 -20.39
N ASN A 283 23.56 27.37 -20.16
CA ASN A 283 24.37 27.46 -18.94
C ASN A 283 23.60 27.10 -17.64
N LEU A 284 22.57 26.24 -17.76
CA LEU A 284 21.77 25.77 -16.63
C LEU A 284 22.36 24.49 -16.04
N LYS A 285 22.38 24.36 -14.72
CA LYS A 285 22.97 23.20 -14.04
C LYS A 285 21.95 22.07 -13.90
N GLU A 286 22.03 21.13 -14.83
CA GLU A 286 21.23 19.89 -14.89
C GLU A 286 19.74 20.16 -14.58
N PRO A 287 19.07 20.96 -15.43
CA PRO A 287 17.70 21.33 -15.17
C PRO A 287 16.79 20.10 -15.27
N MET A 288 15.86 19.99 -14.32
CA MET A 288 14.96 18.84 -14.14
C MET A 288 13.49 19.25 -14.02
N GLY A 289 13.16 20.39 -14.63
CA GLY A 289 11.81 20.89 -14.62
C GLY A 289 11.65 22.26 -15.23
N LEU A 290 10.51 22.48 -15.88
CA LEU A 290 10.18 23.72 -16.56
C LEU A 290 8.70 24.04 -16.38
N LYS A 291 8.38 25.33 -16.16
CA LYS A 291 7.01 25.83 -16.17
C LYS A 291 6.95 27.21 -16.82
N VAL A 292 5.94 27.44 -17.65
CA VAL A 292 5.58 28.78 -18.15
C VAL A 292 4.49 29.36 -17.24
N VAL A 293 4.72 30.54 -16.71
CA VAL A 293 3.74 31.27 -15.87
C VAL A 293 3.67 32.70 -16.34
N ASP A 294 2.49 33.15 -16.75
CA ASP A 294 2.24 34.49 -17.30
C ASP A 294 3.18 34.83 -18.49
N GLY A 295 3.45 33.83 -19.34
CA GLY A 295 4.37 33.95 -20.48
C GLY A 295 5.86 33.90 -20.13
N VAL A 296 6.23 33.83 -18.85
CA VAL A 296 7.62 33.77 -18.38
C VAL A 296 8.04 32.33 -18.09
N VAL A 297 9.24 31.95 -18.50
CA VAL A 297 9.79 30.59 -18.30
C VAL A 297 10.52 30.51 -16.96
N TYR A 298 10.21 29.47 -16.18
CA TYR A 298 10.87 29.12 -14.93
C TYR A 298 11.47 27.72 -15.06
N VAL A 299 12.69 27.53 -14.56
CA VAL A 299 13.44 26.29 -14.67
C VAL A 299 14.00 25.88 -13.30
N THR A 300 13.82 24.61 -12.92
CA THR A 300 14.47 24.05 -11.74
C THR A 300 15.86 23.54 -12.10
N GLU A 301 16.88 24.11 -11.47
CA GLU A 301 18.26 23.60 -11.46
C GLU A 301 18.52 22.86 -10.16
N LYS A 302 19.64 22.11 -10.05
CA LYS A 302 19.94 21.31 -8.85
C LYS A 302 19.82 22.04 -7.50
N GLN A 303 20.19 23.32 -7.47
CA GLN A 303 20.29 24.14 -6.26
C GLN A 303 19.32 25.32 -6.19
N ARG A 304 18.55 25.59 -7.26
CA ARG A 304 17.73 26.80 -7.36
C ARG A 304 16.60 26.72 -8.36
N LEU A 305 15.61 27.60 -8.19
CA LEU A 305 14.61 27.93 -9.19
C LEU A 305 15.04 29.22 -9.91
N THR A 306 15.12 29.17 -11.23
CA THR A 306 15.57 30.28 -12.08
C THR A 306 14.44 30.77 -12.97
N GLN A 307 14.19 32.08 -12.96
CA GLN A 307 13.30 32.78 -13.87
C GLN A 307 14.13 33.30 -15.06
N LEU A 308 13.65 33.04 -16.28
CA LEU A 308 14.27 33.47 -17.53
C LEU A 308 13.43 34.61 -18.12
N LEU A 309 14.04 35.79 -18.26
CA LEU A 309 13.38 36.98 -18.79
C LEU A 309 13.97 37.38 -20.13
N ASP A 310 13.10 37.51 -21.13
CA ASP A 310 13.36 38.22 -22.37
C ASP A 310 12.94 39.69 -22.16
N THR A 311 13.90 40.61 -22.25
CA THR A 311 13.68 42.05 -22.00
C THR A 311 13.59 42.85 -23.30
N ASN A 312 13.85 42.23 -24.44
CA ASN A 312 13.96 42.90 -25.74
C ASN A 312 12.94 42.38 -26.78
N GLY A 313 12.26 41.28 -26.49
CA GLY A 313 11.19 40.68 -27.30
C GLY A 313 11.67 39.73 -28.41
N ASP A 314 12.93 39.27 -28.37
CA ASP A 314 13.50 38.36 -29.36
C ASP A 314 13.38 36.87 -28.99
N ASP A 315 12.55 36.52 -28.01
CA ASP A 315 12.41 35.22 -27.35
C ASP A 315 13.65 34.71 -26.60
N VAL A 316 14.80 35.39 -26.63
CA VAL A 316 16.03 34.93 -25.96
C VAL A 316 16.08 35.54 -24.55
N ALA A 317 16.43 34.71 -23.56
CA ALA A 317 16.54 35.19 -22.20
C ALA A 317 17.78 36.08 -22.03
N ASP A 318 17.56 37.37 -21.77
CA ASP A 318 18.58 38.37 -21.45
C ASP A 318 19.00 38.30 -19.97
N GLN A 319 18.08 37.90 -19.08
CA GLN A 319 18.29 37.90 -17.63
C GLN A 319 17.86 36.58 -16.96
N TYR A 320 18.66 36.15 -15.98
CA TYR A 320 18.47 34.92 -15.21
C TYR A 320 18.33 35.29 -13.74
N ASN A 321 17.09 35.36 -13.25
CA ASN A 321 16.81 35.75 -11.88
C ASN A 321 16.61 34.50 -11.01
N THR A 322 17.36 34.41 -9.90
CA THR A 322 17.12 33.35 -8.92
C THR A 322 15.89 33.68 -8.09
N VAL A 323 14.86 32.84 -8.17
CA VAL A 323 13.62 32.99 -7.39
C VAL A 323 13.78 32.40 -5.99
N ALA A 324 14.38 31.22 -5.89
CA ALA A 324 14.60 30.54 -4.62
C ALA A 324 15.81 29.61 -4.71
N THR A 325 16.40 29.28 -3.56
CA THR A 325 17.47 28.29 -3.42
C THR A 325 17.10 27.25 -2.36
N TRP A 326 17.76 26.09 -2.42
CA TRP A 326 17.63 25.03 -1.42
C TRP A 326 18.98 24.35 -1.16
N PRO A 327 19.14 23.61 -0.05
CA PRO A 327 20.38 22.92 0.25
C PRO A 327 20.80 21.96 -0.87
N PHE A 328 22.10 21.98 -1.19
CA PHE A 328 22.73 21.16 -2.23
C PHE A 328 24.16 20.84 -1.80
N GLY A 329 24.51 19.54 -1.77
CA GLY A 329 25.78 19.03 -1.27
C GLY A 329 26.84 18.81 -2.35
N GLY A 330 26.51 19.05 -3.62
CA GLY A 330 27.43 18.83 -4.74
C GLY A 330 27.35 17.45 -5.38
N ASN A 331 26.50 16.55 -4.87
CA ASN A 331 26.42 15.18 -5.37
C ASN A 331 25.74 15.11 -6.74
N PHE A 332 26.18 14.16 -7.58
CA PHE A 332 25.67 14.00 -8.95
C PHE A 332 24.18 13.61 -9.00
N HIS A 333 23.64 13.04 -7.92
CA HIS A 333 22.27 12.53 -7.85
C HIS A 333 21.30 13.44 -7.08
N GLU A 334 21.75 14.63 -6.66
CA GLU A 334 20.92 15.64 -6.00
C GLU A 334 20.17 16.53 -7.02
N PHE A 335 19.15 15.95 -7.67
CA PHE A 335 18.24 16.62 -8.61
C PHE A 335 17.11 17.40 -7.95
N ALA A 336 16.52 18.34 -8.69
CA ALA A 336 15.33 19.08 -8.31
C ALA A 336 14.24 18.90 -9.37
N PHE A 337 13.39 17.91 -9.18
CA PHE A 337 12.40 17.44 -10.15
C PHE A 337 11.12 18.28 -10.11
N GLY A 338 10.62 18.73 -11.25
CA GLY A 338 9.57 19.73 -11.33
C GLY A 338 9.11 20.01 -12.75
N LEU A 339 8.19 20.95 -12.98
CA LEU A 339 7.76 21.99 -12.04
C LEU A 339 6.25 22.18 -12.16
N LEU A 340 5.52 22.09 -11.04
CA LEU A 340 4.10 22.46 -11.01
C LEU A 340 3.93 23.90 -10.53
N TYR A 341 2.83 24.54 -10.91
CA TYR A 341 2.46 25.87 -10.44
C TYR A 341 0.95 25.96 -10.22
N ALA A 342 0.55 26.48 -9.06
CA ALA A 342 -0.83 26.84 -8.73
C ALA A 342 -0.84 27.87 -7.60
N ASP A 343 -1.81 28.80 -7.62
CA ASP A 343 -2.10 29.74 -6.53
C ASP A 343 -0.89 30.55 -6.03
N GLY A 344 0.01 30.94 -6.93
CA GLY A 344 1.21 31.72 -6.60
C GLY A 344 2.35 30.89 -6.01
N PHE A 345 2.26 29.56 -6.02
CA PHE A 345 3.28 28.65 -5.54
C PHE A 345 3.76 27.70 -6.65
N PHE A 346 5.07 27.48 -6.69
CA PHE A 346 5.68 26.39 -7.42
C PHE A 346 5.82 25.16 -6.53
N TYR A 347 5.70 23.95 -7.08
CA TYR A 347 5.90 22.68 -6.38
C TYR A 347 6.92 21.83 -7.11
N LEU A 348 7.86 21.24 -6.36
CA LEU A 348 8.93 20.41 -6.89
C LEU A 348 9.46 19.44 -5.82
N ASN A 349 10.20 18.41 -6.25
CA ASN A 349 10.80 17.42 -5.37
C ASN A 349 12.33 17.53 -5.33
N LEU A 350 12.91 17.29 -4.17
CA LEU A 350 14.35 17.23 -3.96
C LEU A 350 14.77 15.77 -3.72
N SER A 351 15.61 15.20 -4.58
CA SER A 351 16.14 13.83 -4.38
C SER A 351 17.25 13.77 -3.34
N VAL A 352 17.49 12.61 -2.75
CA VAL A 352 18.66 12.40 -1.87
C VAL A 352 19.95 12.23 -2.68
N SER A 353 21.09 12.41 -2.01
CA SER A 353 22.41 12.01 -2.53
C SER A 353 22.53 10.50 -2.62
N ILE A 354 23.14 10.03 -3.70
CA ILE A 354 23.37 8.62 -4.01
C ILE A 354 24.83 8.41 -4.41
N ASN A 355 25.39 7.26 -4.04
CA ASN A 355 26.71 6.81 -4.46
C ASN A 355 26.62 6.07 -5.79
N TYR A 356 27.71 6.04 -6.57
CA TYR A 356 27.79 5.12 -7.72
C TYR A 356 27.46 3.69 -7.27
N GLY A 357 26.58 3.02 -8.01
CA GLY A 357 26.01 1.71 -7.63
C GLY A 357 24.60 1.79 -7.04
N GLY A 358 24.07 2.98 -6.76
CA GLY A 358 22.67 3.18 -6.37
C GLY A 358 22.40 3.21 -4.86
N ALA A 359 23.43 3.01 -4.02
CA ALA A 359 23.31 3.09 -2.56
C ALA A 359 23.10 4.55 -2.10
N THR A 360 22.17 4.77 -1.16
CA THR A 360 21.97 6.08 -0.54
C THR A 360 23.23 6.53 0.20
N THR A 361 23.68 7.77 -0.01
CA THR A 361 24.86 8.33 0.67
C THR A 361 24.57 8.52 2.17
N VAL A 362 25.49 8.08 3.03
CA VAL A 362 25.37 8.24 4.50
C VAL A 362 26.70 8.76 5.05
N PRO A 363 26.73 9.93 5.73
CA PRO A 363 25.62 10.88 5.91
C PRO A 363 25.23 11.61 4.62
N GLN A 364 24.01 12.14 4.55
CA GLN A 364 23.58 13.05 3.49
C GLN A 364 24.34 14.38 3.60
N PRO A 365 24.93 14.90 2.49
CA PRO A 365 25.75 16.10 2.52
C PRO A 365 24.95 17.41 2.61
N ALA A 366 23.64 17.36 2.35
CA ALA A 366 22.73 18.50 2.45
C ALA A 366 21.46 18.12 3.23
N SER A 367 21.01 19.05 4.07
CA SER A 367 19.79 18.89 4.87
C SER A 367 18.52 18.93 4.02
N ASN A 368 17.45 18.29 4.50
CA ASN A 368 16.10 18.34 3.94
C ASN A 368 15.96 17.88 2.47
N ARG A 369 16.97 17.17 1.93
CA ARG A 369 16.82 16.39 0.70
C ARG A 369 15.86 15.21 0.95
N GLY A 370 15.26 14.67 -0.11
CA GLY A 370 14.23 13.63 0.01
C GLY A 370 12.84 14.17 0.40
N THR A 371 12.51 15.39 -0.05
CA THR A 371 11.28 16.10 0.30
C THR A 371 10.57 16.68 -0.92
N THR A 372 9.25 16.84 -0.82
CA THR A 372 8.48 17.74 -1.70
C THR A 372 8.41 19.12 -1.05
N ILE A 373 8.71 20.16 -1.82
CA ILE A 373 8.68 21.56 -1.37
C ILE A 373 7.66 22.37 -2.18
N LYS A 374 7.19 23.46 -1.58
CA LYS A 374 6.54 24.58 -2.28
C LYS A 374 7.38 25.84 -2.16
N VAL A 375 7.40 26.63 -3.24
CA VAL A 375 8.12 27.90 -3.33
C VAL A 375 7.12 29.00 -3.65
N ASN A 376 7.04 30.04 -2.81
CA ASN A 376 6.21 31.20 -3.09
C ASN A 376 6.83 32.03 -4.24
N LYS A 377 6.11 32.21 -5.35
CA LYS A 377 6.61 32.90 -6.55
C LYS A 377 7.04 34.34 -6.26
N ALA A 378 6.33 35.05 -5.39
CA ALA A 378 6.56 36.48 -5.15
C ALA A 378 7.73 36.74 -4.18
N THR A 379 7.93 35.86 -3.19
CA THR A 379 8.89 36.08 -2.10
C THR A 379 10.10 35.15 -2.16
N GLY A 380 10.04 34.07 -2.94
CA GLY A 380 11.07 33.02 -2.95
C GLY A 380 11.06 32.10 -1.74
N ALA A 381 10.11 32.27 -0.80
CA ALA A 381 10.05 31.49 0.43
C ALA A 381 9.79 30.00 0.15
N VAL A 382 10.64 29.13 0.69
CA VAL A 382 10.54 27.67 0.56
C VAL A 382 9.84 27.08 1.79
N SER A 383 8.88 26.18 1.59
CA SER A 383 8.23 25.41 2.64
C SER A 383 8.20 23.92 2.30
N TYR A 384 8.38 23.07 3.31
CA TYR A 384 8.41 21.62 3.15
C TYR A 384 7.03 21.02 3.39
N ILE A 385 6.59 20.12 2.51
CA ILE A 385 5.25 19.53 2.54
C ILE A 385 5.30 18.11 3.10
N ALA A 386 6.14 17.26 2.54
CA ALA A 386 6.26 15.85 2.91
C ALA A 386 7.70 15.37 2.72
N GLY A 387 8.06 14.26 3.38
CA GLY A 387 9.40 13.68 3.33
C GLY A 387 9.40 12.17 3.16
N GLY A 388 10.59 11.58 3.24
CA GLY A 388 10.78 10.14 3.01
C GLY A 388 10.74 9.75 1.54
N LEU A 389 11.20 10.63 0.66
CA LEU A 389 11.39 10.38 -0.77
C LEU A 389 12.86 10.05 -1.05
N ARG A 390 13.13 9.17 -2.02
CA ARG A 390 14.51 8.83 -2.41
C ARG A 390 14.92 9.55 -3.70
N THR A 391 14.30 9.20 -4.80
CA THR A 391 14.54 9.79 -6.12
C THR A 391 13.18 10.03 -6.78
N PRO A 392 12.48 11.08 -6.32
CA PRO A 392 11.11 11.38 -6.73
C PRO A 392 11.06 12.07 -8.10
N HIS A 393 11.37 11.33 -9.17
CA HIS A 393 11.55 11.87 -10.52
C HIS A 393 10.28 12.53 -11.07
N GLY A 394 9.12 11.91 -10.93
CA GLY A 394 7.87 12.46 -11.45
C GLY A 394 7.10 13.29 -10.43
N ILE A 395 6.51 14.38 -10.88
CA ILE A 395 5.55 15.19 -10.12
C ILE A 395 4.44 15.68 -11.05
N GLY A 396 3.18 15.55 -10.62
CA GLY A 396 2.03 15.88 -11.45
C GLY A 396 0.77 16.20 -10.65
N TRP A 397 -0.16 16.90 -11.30
CA TRP A 397 -1.52 17.07 -10.78
C TRP A 397 -2.33 15.80 -11.00
N GLY A 398 -3.05 15.39 -9.96
CA GLY A 398 -3.97 14.27 -10.01
C GLY A 398 -5.41 14.67 -9.74
N PRO A 399 -6.28 13.69 -9.43
CA PRO A 399 -7.65 13.95 -9.03
C PRO A 399 -7.72 14.94 -7.86
N GLU A 400 -8.79 15.75 -7.84
CA GLU A 400 -9.03 16.77 -6.80
C GLU A 400 -7.91 17.80 -6.66
N ASN A 401 -7.15 18.07 -7.73
CA ASN A 401 -5.99 18.96 -7.75
C ASN A 401 -4.91 18.54 -6.72
N GLY A 402 -4.85 17.26 -6.36
CA GLY A 402 -3.81 16.73 -5.49
C GLY A 402 -2.45 16.67 -6.17
N VAL A 403 -1.37 16.78 -5.40
CA VAL A 403 0.01 16.58 -5.90
C VAL A 403 0.37 15.11 -5.80
N PHE A 404 0.70 14.50 -6.93
CA PHE A 404 1.12 13.11 -7.02
C PHE A 404 2.57 13.00 -7.48
N VAL A 405 3.30 12.06 -6.87
CA VAL A 405 4.75 11.90 -7.08
C VAL A 405 5.07 10.44 -7.34
N THR A 406 5.88 10.18 -8.37
CA THR A 406 6.51 8.87 -8.54
C THR A 406 7.90 8.89 -7.91
N ASP A 407 8.25 7.82 -7.18
CA ASP A 407 9.53 7.71 -6.48
C ASP A 407 10.22 6.38 -6.83
N ASN A 408 11.51 6.46 -7.14
CA ASN A 408 12.29 5.35 -7.69
C ASN A 408 12.90 4.48 -6.59
N GLN A 409 12.77 3.16 -6.75
CA GLN A 409 13.25 2.13 -5.83
C GLN A 409 14.74 2.22 -5.50
N GLY A 410 15.10 1.72 -4.32
CA GLY A 410 16.47 1.58 -3.84
C GLY A 410 16.48 1.35 -2.33
N GLY A 411 17.51 1.83 -1.64
CA GLY A 411 17.60 1.70 -0.17
C GLY A 411 16.35 2.21 0.53
N TRP A 412 15.76 1.39 1.40
CA TRP A 412 14.50 1.57 2.14
C TRP A 412 13.25 1.74 1.27
N LEU A 413 13.38 1.62 -0.05
CA LEU A 413 12.31 1.75 -1.01
C LEU A 413 12.24 0.52 -1.91
N PRO A 414 11.47 -0.51 -1.52
CA PRO A 414 11.61 -1.84 -2.09
C PRO A 414 11.18 -1.97 -3.55
N SER A 415 10.24 -1.13 -3.97
CA SER A 415 9.79 -1.00 -5.35
C SER A 415 9.46 0.47 -5.63
N SER A 416 9.39 0.84 -6.90
CA SER A 416 8.89 2.15 -7.29
C SER A 416 7.44 2.33 -6.83
N LYS A 417 7.00 3.57 -6.64
CA LYS A 417 5.65 3.86 -6.11
C LYS A 417 5.07 5.17 -6.65
N LEU A 418 3.75 5.24 -6.70
CA LEU A 418 2.98 6.48 -6.84
C LEU A 418 2.49 6.93 -5.45
N LEU A 419 2.67 8.21 -5.15
CA LEU A 419 2.37 8.82 -3.85
C LEU A 419 1.35 9.93 -3.99
N HIS A 420 0.52 10.12 -2.98
CA HIS A 420 -0.31 11.32 -2.81
C HIS A 420 0.31 12.20 -1.72
N ILE A 421 0.86 13.34 -2.14
CA ILE A 421 1.56 14.28 -1.26
C ILE A 421 0.55 15.14 -0.50
N LYS A 422 0.63 15.10 0.84
CA LYS A 422 -0.10 16.00 1.75
C LYS A 422 0.86 16.48 2.85
N GLN A 423 0.55 17.62 3.45
CA GLN A 423 1.36 18.19 4.54
C GLN A 423 1.58 17.16 5.66
N GLY A 424 2.83 17.00 6.10
CA GLY A 424 3.21 16.17 7.24
C GLY A 424 3.37 14.68 6.95
N ARG A 425 3.20 14.23 5.71
CA ARG A 425 3.36 12.81 5.34
C ARG A 425 4.83 12.40 5.25
N PHE A 426 5.10 11.14 5.60
CA PHE A 426 6.40 10.50 5.46
C PHE A 426 6.27 9.17 4.69
N PHE A 427 7.17 8.92 3.75
CA PHE A 427 7.05 7.80 2.80
C PHE A 427 8.18 6.74 2.90
N ASN A 428 8.72 6.55 4.10
CA ASN A 428 9.58 5.40 4.47
C ASN A 428 11.02 5.39 3.93
N HIS A 429 11.52 6.47 3.34
CA HIS A 429 12.97 6.64 3.09
C HIS A 429 13.61 7.44 4.21
N TYR A 430 14.47 6.81 5.02
CA TYR A 430 15.14 7.48 6.13
C TYR A 430 16.51 8.02 5.70
N THR A 431 16.89 9.16 6.27
CA THR A 431 18.19 9.81 6.02
C THR A 431 18.98 9.99 7.31
N THR A 432 20.30 10.18 7.17
CA THR A 432 21.19 10.51 8.28
C THR A 432 21.97 11.78 7.92
N PRO A 433 21.84 12.90 8.65
CA PRO A 433 20.90 13.12 9.75
C PRO A 433 19.43 13.04 9.28
N ALA A 434 18.52 12.79 10.23
CA ALA A 434 17.10 12.62 9.95
C ALA A 434 16.49 13.84 9.24
N GLY A 435 15.61 13.56 8.28
CA GLY A 435 14.83 14.57 7.56
C GLY A 435 13.72 15.18 8.41
N PRO A 436 13.08 16.27 7.94
CA PRO A 436 12.10 17.03 8.71
C PRO A 436 10.80 16.26 9.02
N PHE A 437 10.54 15.14 8.34
CA PHE A 437 9.35 14.31 8.52
C PHE A 437 9.65 12.89 8.96
N ASP A 438 10.92 12.54 9.23
CA ASP A 438 11.33 11.15 9.54
C ASP A 438 10.71 10.63 10.85
N THR A 439 10.15 11.50 11.69
CA THR A 439 9.42 11.14 12.91
C THR A 439 7.91 10.91 12.68
N ALA A 440 7.40 11.23 11.49
CA ALA A 440 6.00 11.07 11.15
C ALA A 440 5.68 9.60 10.78
N PRO A 441 4.42 9.18 10.97
CA PRO A 441 3.97 7.87 10.54
C PRO A 441 4.23 7.59 9.06
N VAL A 442 4.66 6.37 8.75
CA VAL A 442 4.78 5.91 7.37
C VAL A 442 3.41 5.90 6.72
N THR A 443 3.28 6.64 5.62
CA THR A 443 2.09 6.68 4.78
C THR A 443 2.23 5.63 3.66
N PRO A 444 1.24 4.73 3.48
CA PRO A 444 1.24 3.79 2.36
C PRO A 444 1.25 4.52 1.01
N PRO A 445 1.87 3.95 -0.03
CA PRO A 445 1.77 4.50 -1.37
C PRO A 445 0.35 4.31 -1.93
N VAL A 446 -0.01 5.14 -2.89
CA VAL A 446 -1.25 4.96 -3.68
C VAL A 446 -1.12 3.71 -4.53
N LEU A 447 0.03 3.55 -5.21
CA LEU A 447 0.36 2.36 -5.99
C LEU A 447 1.79 1.94 -5.69
N TRP A 448 2.01 0.65 -5.52
CA TRP A 448 3.30 0.04 -5.83
C TRP A 448 3.40 -0.16 -7.35
N MET A 449 4.58 0.10 -7.89
CA MET A 449 4.95 -0.09 -9.30
C MET A 449 6.05 -1.15 -9.35
N PRO A 450 5.70 -2.43 -9.55
CA PRO A 450 6.63 -3.55 -9.41
C PRO A 450 7.86 -3.45 -10.32
N GLN A 451 9.03 -3.50 -9.66
CA GLN A 451 10.34 -3.47 -10.31
C GLN A 451 10.52 -4.64 -11.28
N ASN A 452 11.13 -4.38 -12.43
CA ASN A 452 11.39 -5.34 -13.52
C ASN A 452 10.15 -5.94 -14.20
N GLU A 453 8.94 -5.61 -13.76
CA GLU A 453 7.68 -6.13 -14.32
C GLU A 453 6.92 -5.08 -15.13
N ILE A 454 6.91 -3.84 -14.64
CA ILE A 454 6.17 -2.73 -15.25
C ILE A 454 6.82 -1.35 -15.08
N ALA A 455 7.69 -1.16 -14.09
CA ALA A 455 8.41 0.10 -13.89
C ALA A 455 9.81 -0.15 -13.30
N ASN A 456 10.76 0.72 -13.60
CA ASN A 456 12.11 0.71 -13.02
C ASN A 456 12.62 2.13 -12.69
N SER A 457 12.08 3.16 -13.35
CA SER A 457 12.45 4.56 -13.13
C SER A 457 11.29 5.47 -13.58
N PRO A 458 10.14 5.38 -12.91
CA PRO A 458 8.94 6.10 -13.32
C PRO A 458 9.12 7.61 -13.19
N SER A 459 8.76 8.34 -14.24
CA SER A 459 8.84 9.80 -14.35
C SER A 459 7.45 10.44 -14.25
N THR A 460 7.25 11.59 -14.88
CA THR A 460 6.08 12.46 -14.73
C THR A 460 4.74 11.74 -14.85
N PRO A 461 3.92 11.71 -13.78
CA PRO A 461 2.53 11.28 -13.86
C PRO A 461 1.65 12.43 -14.35
N ILE A 462 0.76 12.19 -15.31
CA ILE A 462 -0.23 13.19 -15.73
C ILE A 462 -1.61 12.56 -15.88
N LEU A 463 -2.65 13.28 -15.45
CA LEU A 463 -4.03 12.85 -15.61
C LEU A 463 -4.48 13.10 -17.05
N LEU A 464 -5.03 12.08 -17.72
CA LEU A 464 -5.64 12.25 -19.03
C LEU A 464 -6.96 13.02 -18.91
N PRO A 465 -7.13 14.16 -19.61
CA PRO A 465 -8.35 14.94 -19.52
C PRO A 465 -9.52 14.38 -20.35
N SER A 466 -9.23 13.55 -21.35
CA SER A 466 -10.21 13.08 -22.34
C SER A 466 -9.83 11.72 -22.95
N GLY A 467 -10.74 11.14 -23.74
CA GLY A 467 -10.56 9.86 -24.42
C GLY A 467 -11.02 8.67 -23.57
N ALA A 468 -10.74 7.46 -24.05
CA ALA A 468 -11.21 6.22 -23.41
C ALA A 468 -10.71 6.05 -21.97
N TYR A 469 -9.57 6.67 -21.64
CA TYR A 469 -8.92 6.58 -20.34
C TYR A 469 -8.95 7.91 -19.55
N ALA A 470 -9.92 8.79 -19.85
CA ALA A 470 -10.09 10.06 -19.13
C ALA A 470 -10.16 9.83 -17.61
N GLY A 471 -9.49 10.71 -16.84
CA GLY A 471 -9.40 10.61 -15.39
C GLY A 471 -8.40 9.58 -14.86
N GLN A 472 -7.61 8.95 -15.73
CA GLN A 472 -6.52 8.04 -15.35
C GLN A 472 -5.16 8.69 -15.54
N PHE A 473 -4.18 8.25 -14.76
CA PHE A 473 -2.80 8.68 -14.94
C PHE A 473 -2.18 7.97 -16.13
N VAL A 474 -1.34 8.69 -16.87
CA VAL A 474 -0.27 8.11 -17.68
C VAL A 474 1.06 8.54 -17.08
N ILE A 475 2.01 7.61 -17.05
CA ILE A 475 3.27 7.74 -16.31
C ILE A 475 4.38 7.31 -17.25
N GLY A 476 5.39 8.15 -17.45
CA GLY A 476 6.60 7.78 -18.19
C GLY A 476 7.53 6.89 -17.38
N ASP A 477 8.46 6.20 -18.04
CA ASP A 477 9.56 5.51 -17.37
C ASP A 477 10.85 5.63 -18.18
N VAL A 478 11.95 6.00 -17.52
CA VAL A 478 13.25 6.20 -18.18
C VAL A 478 13.96 4.88 -18.47
N THR A 479 13.81 3.87 -17.60
CA THR A 479 14.60 2.64 -17.63
C THR A 479 13.79 1.47 -18.21
N TYR A 480 12.60 1.22 -17.69
CA TYR A 480 11.66 0.26 -18.29
C TYR A 480 11.13 0.76 -19.64
N GLY A 481 11.02 2.08 -19.80
CA GLY A 481 10.58 2.72 -21.03
C GLY A 481 9.06 2.76 -21.18
N GLY A 482 8.60 3.50 -22.19
CA GLY A 482 7.19 3.56 -22.55
C GLY A 482 6.34 4.40 -21.62
N LEU A 483 5.03 4.15 -21.65
CA LEU A 483 4.08 4.68 -20.67
C LEU A 483 3.37 3.53 -19.95
N GLN A 484 3.18 3.71 -18.65
CA GLN A 484 2.25 2.97 -17.82
C GLN A 484 0.97 3.80 -17.66
N ARG A 485 -0.15 3.13 -17.39
CA ARG A 485 -1.44 3.76 -17.07
C ARG A 485 -1.86 3.36 -15.66
N ALA A 486 -2.46 4.28 -14.91
CA ALA A 486 -2.92 4.01 -13.56
C ALA A 486 -4.37 4.49 -13.35
N PHE A 487 -5.21 3.56 -12.90
CA PHE A 487 -6.54 3.84 -12.36
C PHE A 487 -6.44 3.94 -10.84
N VAL A 488 -7.00 4.99 -10.26
CA VAL A 488 -7.04 5.19 -8.81
C VAL A 488 -8.48 5.39 -8.33
N GLU A 489 -8.77 4.90 -7.14
CA GLU A 489 -10.05 5.05 -6.45
C GLU A 489 -9.82 5.39 -4.98
N LYS A 490 -10.84 5.92 -4.32
CA LYS A 490 -10.80 6.14 -2.86
C LYS A 490 -11.47 4.99 -2.14
N VAL A 491 -10.75 4.39 -1.20
CA VAL A 491 -11.29 3.43 -0.23
C VAL A 491 -11.01 3.99 1.15
N ASN A 492 -12.08 4.15 1.95
CA ASN A 492 -12.01 4.77 3.28
C ASN A 492 -11.31 6.16 3.27
N GLY A 493 -11.54 6.95 2.21
CA GLY A 493 -11.01 8.31 2.06
C GLY A 493 -9.57 8.43 1.55
N GLU A 494 -8.84 7.32 1.41
CA GLU A 494 -7.46 7.29 0.88
C GLU A 494 -7.40 6.63 -0.49
N TYR A 495 -6.45 7.08 -1.32
CA TYR A 495 -6.29 6.55 -2.67
C TYR A 495 -5.55 5.20 -2.68
N GLN A 496 -6.06 4.31 -3.51
CA GLN A 496 -5.39 3.07 -3.93
C GLN A 496 -5.84 2.73 -5.37
N GLY A 497 -5.37 1.66 -5.99
CA GLY A 497 -5.84 1.31 -7.34
C GLY A 497 -4.94 0.35 -8.11
N ALA A 498 -5.01 0.40 -9.44
CA ALA A 498 -4.33 -0.53 -10.35
C ALA A 498 -3.44 0.16 -11.38
N LEU A 499 -2.31 -0.48 -11.67
CA LEU A 499 -1.38 -0.13 -12.73
C LEU A 499 -1.52 -1.09 -13.92
N PHE A 500 -1.41 -0.56 -15.14
CA PHE A 500 -1.52 -1.26 -16.42
C PHE A 500 -0.38 -0.86 -17.35
N ARG A 501 0.01 -1.75 -18.26
CA ARG A 501 0.90 -1.37 -19.38
C ARG A 501 0.08 -0.56 -20.39
N MET A 502 0.61 0.57 -20.85
CA MET A 502 -0.08 1.38 -21.87
C MET A 502 0.61 1.27 -23.23
N THR A 503 1.86 1.71 -23.34
CA THR A 503 2.55 1.79 -24.63
C THR A 503 4.04 1.53 -24.50
N GLN A 504 4.63 0.93 -25.52
CA GLN A 504 6.08 0.84 -25.72
C GLN A 504 6.39 1.30 -27.16
N GLY A 505 7.52 0.85 -27.73
CA GLY A 505 7.87 1.18 -29.12
C GLY A 505 8.37 2.61 -29.34
N LEU A 506 8.64 3.35 -28.27
CA LEU A 506 9.18 4.71 -28.31
C LEU A 506 10.68 4.71 -28.66
N GLU A 507 11.21 5.88 -29.02
CA GLU A 507 12.61 6.01 -29.47
C GLU A 507 13.63 6.06 -28.31
N ALA A 508 13.18 6.44 -27.11
CA ALA A 508 13.98 6.56 -25.89
C ALA A 508 13.13 6.28 -24.64
N GLY A 509 13.80 6.11 -23.49
CA GLY A 509 13.14 6.15 -22.19
C GLY A 509 12.49 7.51 -21.93
N VAL A 510 11.37 7.54 -21.23
CA VAL A 510 10.53 8.74 -21.07
C VAL A 510 10.81 9.42 -19.73
N SER A 511 11.38 10.60 -19.76
CA SER A 511 11.65 11.44 -18.58
C SER A 511 10.56 12.48 -18.33
N GLU A 512 9.84 12.90 -19.36
CA GLU A 512 8.84 13.96 -19.22
C GLU A 512 7.60 13.68 -20.07
N VAL A 513 6.43 13.97 -19.51
CA VAL A 513 5.13 13.77 -20.15
C VAL A 513 4.27 15.02 -19.95
N ASN A 514 3.69 15.55 -21.02
CA ASN A 514 2.78 16.70 -20.95
C ASN A 514 1.61 16.54 -21.95
N ILE A 515 0.46 17.15 -21.68
CA ILE A 515 -0.66 17.18 -22.61
C ILE A 515 -0.58 18.48 -23.43
N GLY A 516 -0.58 18.34 -24.75
CA GLY A 516 -0.57 19.50 -25.64
C GLY A 516 -1.93 20.19 -25.75
N PRO A 517 -1.97 21.45 -26.22
CA PRO A 517 -3.21 22.15 -26.55
C PRO A 517 -4.07 21.42 -27.59
N ASP A 518 -3.48 20.52 -28.39
CA ASP A 518 -4.16 19.67 -29.37
C ASP A 518 -4.70 18.35 -28.76
N GLY A 519 -4.55 18.16 -27.44
CA GLY A 519 -4.98 16.96 -26.71
C GLY A 519 -4.06 15.74 -26.88
N ALA A 520 -2.94 15.87 -27.61
CA ALA A 520 -1.95 14.80 -27.73
C ALA A 520 -1.06 14.69 -26.49
N ILE A 521 -0.48 13.49 -26.27
CA ILE A 521 0.50 13.24 -25.22
C ILE A 521 1.89 13.51 -25.79
N TYR A 522 2.59 14.51 -25.27
CA TYR A 522 3.97 14.86 -25.64
C TYR A 522 4.96 14.18 -24.70
N LEU A 523 6.03 13.66 -25.29
CA LEU A 523 6.97 12.75 -24.65
C LEU A 523 8.40 13.24 -24.83
N GLY A 524 9.04 13.57 -23.71
CA GLY A 524 10.45 13.91 -23.63
C GLY A 524 11.28 12.67 -23.36
N GLY A 525 12.26 12.41 -24.22
CA GLY A 525 13.15 11.26 -24.15
C GLY A 525 14.49 11.57 -23.48
N LEU A 526 14.96 10.66 -22.64
CA LEU A 526 16.25 10.78 -21.94
C LEU A 526 16.88 9.39 -21.70
N GLY A 527 18.20 9.34 -21.81
CA GLY A 527 19.03 8.26 -21.32
C GLY A 527 20.46 8.72 -21.01
N ALA A 528 21.09 8.03 -20.09
CA ALA A 528 22.47 8.24 -19.67
C ALA A 528 23.14 6.89 -19.33
N GLY A 529 24.43 6.94 -18.95
CA GLY A 529 25.17 5.75 -18.54
C GLY A 529 24.65 5.11 -17.26
N GLY A 530 25.15 3.91 -16.95
CA GLY A 530 24.64 3.09 -15.85
C GLY A 530 23.30 2.44 -16.21
N ASN A 531 22.35 2.44 -15.28
CA ASN A 531 21.01 1.88 -15.47
C ASN A 531 19.92 2.94 -15.78
N TRP A 532 20.32 4.18 -16.10
CA TRP A 532 19.40 5.30 -16.31
C TRP A 532 19.11 5.54 -17.81
N GLY A 533 18.43 4.57 -18.42
CA GLY A 533 17.99 4.62 -19.82
C GLY A 533 17.37 3.29 -20.24
N GLN A 534 16.63 3.29 -21.34
CA GLN A 534 16.04 2.07 -21.89
C GLN A 534 17.05 1.35 -22.80
N SER A 535 17.32 0.08 -22.51
CA SER A 535 18.26 -0.73 -23.29
C SER A 535 17.84 -0.83 -24.77
N GLY A 536 18.80 -0.71 -25.69
CA GLY A 536 18.55 -0.79 -27.14
C GLY A 536 17.84 0.43 -27.74
N LYS A 537 17.77 1.55 -27.03
CA LYS A 537 17.10 2.78 -27.45
C LYS A 537 18.04 3.98 -27.50
N LEU A 538 17.55 5.09 -28.06
CA LEU A 538 18.28 6.36 -28.05
C LEU A 538 18.37 6.92 -26.63
N THR A 539 19.37 7.77 -26.39
CA THR A 539 19.59 8.48 -25.12
C THR A 539 18.94 9.86 -25.09
N TYR A 540 18.15 10.19 -26.11
CA TYR A 540 17.47 11.46 -26.34
C TYR A 540 16.20 11.20 -27.15
N GLY A 541 15.22 12.09 -27.07
CA GLY A 541 14.00 11.96 -27.87
C GLY A 541 13.00 13.07 -27.67
N LEU A 542 12.15 13.28 -28.68
CA LEU A 542 10.96 14.14 -28.57
C LEU A 542 9.90 13.61 -29.53
N GLN A 543 8.83 13.05 -28.96
CA GLN A 543 7.75 12.40 -29.70
C GLN A 543 6.39 12.88 -29.18
N LYS A 544 5.34 12.65 -29.95
CA LYS A 544 3.96 12.76 -29.46
C LYS A 544 3.10 11.58 -29.87
N LEU A 545 2.10 11.29 -29.04
CA LEU A 545 1.05 10.30 -29.25
C LEU A 545 -0.28 11.05 -29.43
N THR A 546 -0.76 11.15 -30.67
CA THR A 546 -2.05 11.75 -30.96
C THR A 546 -3.14 10.68 -30.86
N PRO A 547 -4.19 10.86 -30.04
CA PRO A 547 -5.33 9.95 -30.02
C PRO A 547 -5.94 9.77 -31.42
N ASN A 548 -6.31 8.54 -31.78
CA ASN A 548 -6.97 8.23 -33.05
C ASN A 548 -8.30 7.48 -32.82
N SER A 549 -9.00 7.11 -33.90
CA SER A 549 -10.31 6.46 -33.82
C SER A 549 -10.27 4.94 -33.66
N THR A 550 -9.08 4.34 -33.50
CA THR A 550 -8.93 2.89 -33.38
C THR A 550 -9.50 2.42 -32.04
N SER A 551 -10.53 1.58 -32.10
CA SER A 551 -11.07 0.90 -30.92
C SER A 551 -10.14 -0.23 -30.49
N VAL A 552 -9.60 -0.15 -29.27
CA VAL A 552 -8.68 -1.14 -28.71
C VAL A 552 -9.38 -1.89 -27.58
N PHE A 553 -9.25 -3.22 -27.55
CA PHE A 553 -9.72 -4.04 -26.44
C PHE A 553 -8.64 -4.07 -25.35
N ASP A 554 -8.93 -3.45 -24.21
CA ASP A 554 -8.00 -3.30 -23.08
C ASP A 554 -8.76 -3.33 -21.74
N ILE A 555 -8.04 -3.51 -20.62
CA ILE A 555 -8.61 -3.38 -19.27
C ILE A 555 -8.79 -1.90 -18.96
N LEU A 556 -10.02 -1.42 -18.86
CA LEU A 556 -10.30 -0.02 -18.55
C LEU A 556 -10.01 0.32 -17.08
N ALA A 557 -10.54 -0.45 -16.13
CA ALA A 557 -10.39 -0.19 -14.70
C ALA A 557 -10.45 -1.48 -13.88
N VAL A 558 -9.84 -1.46 -12.69
CA VAL A 558 -9.99 -2.50 -11.68
C VAL A 558 -10.37 -1.82 -10.38
N ARG A 559 -11.50 -2.22 -9.80
CA ARG A 559 -12.02 -1.69 -8.54
C ARG A 559 -12.02 -2.77 -7.49
N ALA A 560 -11.56 -2.47 -6.28
CA ALA A 560 -11.72 -3.40 -5.17
C ALA A 560 -13.21 -3.47 -4.76
N THR A 561 -13.64 -4.64 -4.30
CA THR A 561 -14.94 -4.83 -3.66
C THR A 561 -14.76 -5.54 -2.32
N GLY A 562 -15.80 -5.59 -1.49
CA GLY A 562 -15.75 -6.35 -0.24
C GLY A 562 -15.43 -7.83 -0.46
N ALA A 563 -15.87 -8.42 -1.57
CA ALA A 563 -15.72 -9.85 -1.88
C ALA A 563 -14.62 -10.20 -2.90
N GLY A 564 -14.15 -9.24 -3.71
CA GLY A 564 -13.07 -9.44 -4.67
C GLY A 564 -12.70 -8.17 -5.43
N PHE A 565 -12.90 -8.21 -6.74
CA PHE A 565 -12.58 -7.10 -7.66
C PHE A 565 -13.63 -7.00 -8.76
N GLU A 566 -13.98 -5.79 -9.19
CA GLU A 566 -14.66 -5.53 -10.47
C GLU A 566 -13.60 -5.15 -11.51
N ILE A 567 -13.54 -5.87 -12.62
CA ILE A 567 -12.66 -5.57 -13.76
C ILE A 567 -13.54 -5.08 -14.90
N GLU A 568 -13.27 -3.87 -15.37
CA GLU A 568 -13.97 -3.24 -16.49
C GLU A 568 -13.07 -3.25 -17.73
N TYR A 569 -13.64 -3.56 -18.89
CA TYR A 569 -12.98 -3.63 -20.18
C TYR A 569 -13.56 -2.59 -21.15
N THR A 570 -12.75 -2.14 -22.11
CA THR A 570 -13.18 -1.15 -23.11
C THR A 570 -14.22 -1.68 -24.10
N GLN A 571 -14.29 -3.00 -24.29
CA GLN A 571 -15.22 -3.68 -25.20
C GLN A 571 -15.89 -4.88 -24.52
N PRO A 572 -17.09 -5.31 -24.97
CA PRO A 572 -17.74 -6.50 -24.42
C PRO A 572 -16.91 -7.77 -24.67
N LEU A 573 -16.95 -8.73 -23.74
CA LEU A 573 -16.26 -10.01 -23.87
C LEU A 573 -16.92 -10.92 -24.91
N SER A 574 -16.14 -11.80 -25.54
CA SER A 574 -16.68 -12.85 -26.42
C SER A 574 -17.44 -13.91 -25.63
N ALA A 575 -18.35 -14.62 -26.30
CA ALA A 575 -19.08 -15.73 -25.68
C ALA A 575 -18.14 -16.85 -25.15
N ALA A 576 -17.01 -17.08 -25.83
CA ALA A 576 -16.01 -18.06 -25.41
C ALA A 576 -15.26 -17.62 -24.14
N THR A 577 -14.87 -16.35 -24.06
CA THR A 577 -14.28 -15.77 -22.84
C THR A 577 -15.30 -15.82 -21.69
N ALA A 578 -16.55 -15.42 -21.95
CA ALA A 578 -17.62 -15.42 -20.95
C ALA A 578 -17.88 -16.80 -20.34
N ALA A 579 -17.82 -17.87 -21.15
CA ALA A 579 -18.04 -19.24 -20.70
C ALA A 579 -16.91 -19.79 -19.80
N SER A 580 -15.74 -19.15 -19.75
CA SER A 580 -14.55 -19.66 -19.04
C SER A 580 -14.07 -18.77 -17.89
N LEU A 581 -14.82 -17.70 -17.55
CA LEU A 581 -14.37 -16.64 -16.64
C LEU A 581 -13.86 -17.14 -15.30
N ALA A 582 -14.55 -18.07 -14.63
CA ALA A 582 -14.15 -18.55 -13.30
C ALA A 582 -12.75 -19.19 -13.28
N SER A 583 -12.36 -19.85 -14.38
CA SER A 583 -11.03 -20.46 -14.55
C SER A 583 -10.02 -19.59 -15.31
N ALA A 584 -10.48 -18.51 -15.94
CA ALA A 584 -9.66 -17.70 -16.82
C ALA A 584 -8.68 -16.80 -16.05
N TYR A 585 -9.08 -16.30 -14.88
CA TYR A 585 -8.26 -15.36 -14.12
C TYR A 585 -7.20 -16.07 -13.27
N LYS A 586 -6.00 -15.48 -13.22
CA LYS A 586 -4.92 -15.91 -12.32
C LYS A 586 -4.55 -14.75 -11.42
N LEU A 587 -4.64 -14.96 -10.11
CA LEU A 587 -4.33 -13.93 -9.13
C LEU A 587 -3.21 -14.38 -8.19
N LYS A 588 -2.31 -13.45 -7.88
CA LYS A 588 -1.33 -13.58 -6.82
C LYS A 588 -1.33 -12.34 -5.95
N GLN A 589 -0.98 -12.48 -4.68
CA GLN A 589 -0.72 -11.34 -3.79
C GLN A 589 0.63 -11.45 -3.10
N TRP A 590 1.22 -10.32 -2.73
CA TRP A 590 2.43 -10.23 -1.91
C TRP A 590 2.50 -8.89 -1.19
N ARG A 591 3.43 -8.75 -0.24
CA ARG A 591 3.87 -7.45 0.27
C ARG A 591 5.35 -7.24 0.00
N TYR A 592 5.81 -6.02 0.16
CA TYR A 592 7.24 -5.69 0.09
C TYR A 592 7.86 -5.57 1.48
N GLN A 593 9.15 -5.87 1.56
CA GLN A 593 9.99 -5.52 2.71
C GLN A 593 10.98 -4.44 2.32
N ALA A 594 10.95 -3.32 3.02
CA ALA A 594 11.98 -2.29 2.90
C ALA A 594 13.28 -2.77 3.54
N THR A 595 14.38 -2.70 2.79
CA THR A 595 15.74 -3.08 3.21
C THR A 595 16.70 -1.96 2.87
N ALA A 596 17.86 -1.89 3.53
CA ALA A 596 18.89 -0.90 3.16
C ALA A 596 19.48 -1.15 1.75
N ASP A 597 19.35 -2.39 1.25
CA ASP A 597 19.77 -2.79 -0.09
C ASP A 597 18.98 -2.08 -1.21
N TYR A 598 19.50 -2.11 -2.43
CA TYR A 598 18.83 -1.53 -3.58
C TYR A 598 17.58 -2.34 -3.95
N GLY A 599 16.39 -1.79 -3.68
CA GLY A 599 15.12 -2.48 -3.86
C GLY A 599 14.82 -3.39 -2.67
N GLY A 600 13.81 -4.25 -2.79
CA GLY A 600 13.45 -5.17 -1.71
C GLY A 600 12.62 -6.34 -2.18
N PRO A 601 12.65 -7.47 -1.44
CA PRO A 601 12.00 -8.69 -1.87
C PRO A 601 10.48 -8.59 -1.77
N LYS A 602 9.81 -9.37 -2.63
CA LYS A 602 8.42 -9.76 -2.41
C LYS A 602 8.40 -10.80 -1.28
N LEU A 603 7.54 -10.59 -0.29
CA LEU A 603 7.29 -11.53 0.80
C LEU A 603 5.84 -12.00 0.78
N ASP A 604 5.63 -13.17 1.37
CA ASP A 604 4.32 -13.80 1.53
C ASP A 604 3.58 -13.90 0.19
N GLU A 605 4.30 -14.27 -0.89
CA GLU A 605 3.70 -14.44 -2.22
C GLU A 605 2.75 -15.64 -2.20
N GLN A 606 1.49 -15.40 -2.53
CA GLN A 606 0.41 -16.38 -2.45
C GLN A 606 -0.43 -16.34 -3.71
N THR A 607 -0.78 -17.51 -4.24
CA THR A 607 -1.82 -17.63 -5.26
C THR A 607 -3.18 -17.45 -4.59
N LEU A 608 -4.05 -16.64 -5.20
CA LEU A 608 -5.41 -16.43 -4.74
C LEU A 608 -6.39 -17.23 -5.59
N THR A 609 -7.44 -17.73 -4.94
CA THR A 609 -8.50 -18.51 -5.59
C THR A 609 -9.66 -17.60 -5.94
N VAL A 610 -10.04 -17.59 -7.22
CA VAL A 610 -11.28 -16.97 -7.69
C VAL A 610 -12.42 -17.95 -7.45
N THR A 611 -13.33 -17.62 -6.54
CA THR A 611 -14.46 -18.49 -6.16
C THR A 611 -15.67 -18.29 -7.08
N SER A 612 -15.84 -17.09 -7.63
CA SER A 612 -16.83 -16.83 -8.67
C SER A 612 -16.41 -15.68 -9.58
N ALA A 613 -16.87 -15.71 -10.83
CA ALA A 613 -16.72 -14.61 -11.78
C ALA A 613 -18.06 -14.35 -12.48
N THR A 614 -18.58 -13.13 -12.36
CA THR A 614 -19.90 -12.76 -12.90
C THR A 614 -19.75 -11.68 -13.95
N LEU A 615 -20.23 -11.96 -15.16
CA LEU A 615 -20.28 -10.99 -16.26
C LEU A 615 -21.50 -10.08 -16.13
N SER A 616 -21.28 -8.77 -16.29
CA SER A 616 -22.34 -7.76 -16.38
C SER A 616 -23.16 -7.86 -17.67
N ALA A 617 -24.34 -7.26 -17.67
CA ALA A 617 -25.29 -7.34 -18.79
C ALA A 617 -24.76 -6.74 -20.10
N ASP A 618 -23.93 -5.70 -20.05
CA ASP A 618 -23.30 -5.11 -21.23
C ASP A 618 -22.05 -5.87 -21.70
N GLY A 619 -21.67 -6.92 -20.97
CA GLY A 619 -20.51 -7.76 -21.24
C GLY A 619 -19.17 -7.09 -21.00
N LYS A 620 -19.11 -5.89 -20.40
CA LYS A 620 -17.86 -5.12 -20.25
C LYS A 620 -17.24 -5.22 -18.86
N LYS A 621 -17.99 -5.64 -17.86
CA LYS A 621 -17.50 -5.79 -16.49
C LYS A 621 -17.57 -7.22 -16.00
N VAL A 622 -16.52 -7.68 -15.33
CA VAL A 622 -16.49 -8.94 -14.60
C VAL A 622 -16.26 -8.68 -13.13
N THR A 623 -17.20 -9.13 -12.29
CA THR A 623 -17.05 -9.11 -10.83
C THR A 623 -16.49 -10.44 -10.37
N LEU A 624 -15.32 -10.42 -9.77
CA LEU A 624 -14.66 -11.56 -9.15
C LEU A 624 -14.96 -11.58 -7.66
N ALA A 625 -15.29 -12.76 -7.12
CA ALA A 625 -15.13 -13.07 -5.70
C ALA A 625 -13.80 -13.81 -5.52
N VAL A 626 -13.00 -13.37 -4.57
CA VAL A 626 -11.62 -13.84 -4.37
C VAL A 626 -11.36 -14.03 -2.89
N ASP A 627 -11.10 -15.26 -2.49
CA ASP A 627 -10.83 -15.62 -1.10
C ASP A 627 -9.36 -15.39 -0.75
N GLY A 628 -9.08 -15.14 0.54
CA GLY A 628 -7.70 -15.01 1.06
C GLY A 628 -7.01 -13.66 0.76
N ARG A 629 -7.73 -12.67 0.24
CA ARG A 629 -7.20 -11.31 0.04
C ARG A 629 -6.85 -10.66 1.36
N LEU A 630 -5.69 -10.03 1.43
CA LEU A 630 -5.24 -9.28 2.60
C LEU A 630 -4.99 -7.80 2.26
N ALA A 631 -5.33 -6.92 3.20
CA ALA A 631 -4.95 -5.51 3.13
C ALA A 631 -3.43 -5.33 3.24
N GLY A 632 -2.90 -4.20 2.73
CA GLY A 632 -1.47 -3.93 2.66
C GLY A 632 -0.72 -4.85 1.69
N ARG A 633 -1.39 -5.29 0.61
CA ARG A 633 -0.81 -6.19 -0.41
C ARG A 633 -0.86 -5.57 -1.80
N VAL A 634 0.05 -5.99 -2.67
CA VAL A 634 -0.13 -5.89 -4.12
C VAL A 634 -0.82 -7.17 -4.57
N VAL A 635 -1.86 -7.05 -5.39
CA VAL A 635 -2.55 -8.15 -6.05
C VAL A 635 -2.32 -8.05 -7.55
N HIS A 636 -1.59 -9.01 -8.11
CA HIS A 636 -1.39 -9.15 -9.54
C HIS A 636 -2.53 -9.97 -10.14
N ILE A 637 -3.31 -9.35 -11.00
CA ILE A 637 -4.48 -9.91 -11.64
C ILE A 637 -4.15 -10.11 -13.12
N ARG A 638 -4.21 -11.35 -13.60
CA ARG A 638 -4.03 -11.68 -15.01
C ARG A 638 -5.32 -12.18 -15.64
N SER A 639 -5.57 -11.73 -16.87
CA SER A 639 -6.59 -12.22 -17.82
C SER A 639 -5.89 -12.89 -19.02
N PRO A 640 -5.17 -14.02 -18.83
CA PRO A 640 -4.22 -14.55 -19.80
C PRO A 640 -4.91 -14.96 -21.10
N ARG A 641 -4.16 -14.93 -22.21
CA ARG A 641 -4.67 -15.36 -23.52
C ARG A 641 -4.98 -16.87 -23.54
N PRO A 642 -6.02 -17.31 -24.27
CA PRO A 642 -6.94 -16.50 -25.07
C PRO A 642 -7.95 -15.75 -24.20
N PHE A 643 -8.02 -14.42 -24.40
CA PHE A 643 -8.99 -13.54 -23.75
C PHE A 643 -9.41 -12.50 -24.77
N THR A 644 -10.62 -12.64 -25.31
CA THR A 644 -11.06 -11.89 -26.50
C THR A 644 -12.36 -11.14 -26.26
N SER A 645 -12.52 -10.04 -27.00
CA SER A 645 -13.76 -9.27 -27.09
C SER A 645 -14.78 -9.93 -28.03
N SER A 646 -16.02 -9.47 -28.00
CA SER A 646 -17.10 -9.90 -28.90
C SER A 646 -16.80 -9.66 -30.39
N SER A 647 -15.88 -8.74 -30.71
CA SER A 647 -15.39 -8.51 -32.07
C SER A 647 -14.27 -9.47 -32.50
N GLY A 648 -13.76 -10.30 -31.58
CA GLY A 648 -12.60 -11.18 -31.79
C GLY A 648 -11.25 -10.52 -31.51
N ALA A 649 -11.21 -9.24 -31.13
CA ALA A 649 -9.96 -8.57 -30.77
C ALA A 649 -9.35 -9.18 -29.49
N SER A 650 -8.03 -9.39 -29.51
CA SER A 650 -7.24 -9.80 -28.35
C SER A 650 -6.96 -8.64 -27.41
N LEU A 651 -6.86 -8.92 -26.12
CA LEU A 651 -6.56 -7.93 -25.10
C LEU A 651 -5.14 -7.35 -25.30
N TRP A 652 -5.04 -6.01 -25.32
CA TRP A 652 -3.77 -5.30 -25.52
C TRP A 652 -2.76 -5.62 -24.43
N SER A 653 -3.17 -5.48 -23.17
CA SER A 653 -2.43 -6.00 -22.01
C SER A 653 -3.34 -6.82 -21.09
N THR A 654 -2.85 -7.95 -20.63
CA THR A 654 -3.62 -8.90 -19.79
C THR A 654 -3.41 -8.72 -18.29
N GLU A 655 -2.54 -7.80 -17.88
CA GLU A 655 -1.99 -7.73 -16.53
C GLU A 655 -2.39 -6.42 -15.85
N ALA A 656 -2.80 -6.52 -14.59
CA ALA A 656 -3.06 -5.39 -13.70
C ALA A 656 -2.41 -5.65 -12.34
N TRP A 657 -1.69 -4.66 -11.82
CA TRP A 657 -1.11 -4.70 -10.47
C TRP A 657 -1.91 -3.77 -9.56
N TYR A 658 -2.80 -4.34 -8.75
CA TYR A 658 -3.64 -3.60 -7.83
C TYR A 658 -2.95 -3.46 -6.46
N THR A 659 -2.81 -2.24 -5.94
CA THR A 659 -2.36 -2.00 -4.56
C THR A 659 -3.57 -1.95 -3.64
N LEU A 660 -3.74 -2.98 -2.81
CA LEU A 660 -4.87 -3.16 -1.90
C LEU A 660 -4.47 -2.72 -0.48
N ASN A 661 -4.48 -1.42 -0.22
CA ASN A 661 -4.20 -0.87 1.12
C ASN A 661 -5.34 -1.14 2.09
N ALA A 662 -6.60 -1.06 1.63
CA ALA A 662 -7.81 -1.36 2.39
C ALA A 662 -8.83 -2.11 1.52
N ILE A 663 -9.64 -2.96 2.15
CA ILE A 663 -10.71 -3.71 1.48
C ILE A 663 -12.02 -2.92 1.62
N PRO A 664 -12.71 -2.55 0.52
CA PRO A 664 -13.96 -1.80 0.60
C PRO A 664 -15.05 -2.49 1.41
N GLY A 665 -15.77 -1.73 2.22
CA GLY A 665 -16.79 -2.27 3.12
C GLY A 665 -16.23 -3.03 4.33
N GLN A 666 -14.92 -3.33 4.34
CA GLN A 666 -14.20 -3.58 5.56
C GLN A 666 -13.69 -2.24 6.07
N THR A 667 -14.17 -1.84 7.24
CA THR A 667 -13.33 -1.00 8.10
C THR A 667 -11.97 -1.71 8.18
N PRO A 668 -10.82 -0.99 8.13
CA PRO A 668 -9.60 -1.55 8.69
C PRO A 668 -10.03 -2.12 10.03
N PRO A 669 -9.72 -3.39 10.35
CA PRO A 669 -10.25 -3.98 11.56
C PRO A 669 -10.08 -2.91 12.64
N PRO A 670 -11.16 -2.50 13.35
CA PRO A 670 -10.93 -2.08 14.71
C PRO A 670 -10.10 -3.25 15.22
N SER A 671 -8.81 -3.03 15.46
CA SER A 671 -8.10 -4.02 16.24
C SER A 671 -9.00 -4.14 17.45
N ASP A 672 -9.46 -5.33 17.78
CA ASP A 672 -10.15 -5.60 19.04
C ASP A 672 -9.16 -5.41 20.21
N GLY A 673 -8.31 -4.38 20.12
CA GLY A 673 -6.92 -4.32 20.54
C GLY A 673 -5.97 -5.20 19.73
N ILE A 674 -6.38 -6.30 19.10
CA ILE A 674 -5.50 -7.43 18.74
C ILE A 674 -4.90 -7.37 17.31
N TYR A 675 -3.59 -7.53 17.22
CA TYR A 675 -2.77 -7.60 16.01
C TYR A 675 -2.00 -8.93 15.97
N GLN A 676 -2.25 -9.74 14.95
CA GLN A 676 -1.66 -11.07 14.80
C GLN A 676 -0.18 -11.02 14.39
N ALA A 677 0.71 -11.74 15.10
CA ALA A 677 2.15 -11.68 14.88
C ALA A 677 2.56 -12.31 13.55
N GLU A 678 1.89 -13.38 13.13
CA GLU A 678 2.07 -14.02 11.82
C GLU A 678 1.62 -13.14 10.65
N SER A 679 0.86 -12.08 10.93
CA SER A 679 0.52 -11.04 9.95
C SER A 679 1.46 -9.82 9.98
N ALA A 680 2.32 -9.71 11.00
CA ALA A 680 3.25 -8.59 11.18
C ALA A 680 4.49 -8.69 10.28
N ALA A 681 5.22 -7.59 10.09
CA ALA A 681 6.48 -7.62 9.36
C ALA A 681 7.55 -8.38 10.16
N ARG A 682 8.36 -9.21 9.50
CA ARG A 682 9.37 -10.07 10.14
C ARG A 682 10.74 -9.87 9.50
N SER A 683 11.82 -9.95 10.28
CA SER A 683 13.20 -9.92 9.81
C SER A 683 14.15 -10.65 10.78
N GLY A 684 15.43 -10.78 10.40
CA GLY A 684 16.50 -11.22 11.30
C GLY A 684 16.41 -12.67 11.81
N GLY A 685 15.64 -13.53 11.14
CA GLY A 685 15.42 -14.93 11.53
C GLY A 685 14.06 -15.20 12.18
N ALA A 686 13.21 -14.18 12.38
CA ALA A 686 11.83 -14.38 12.82
C ALA A 686 10.99 -15.05 11.71
N THR A 687 10.31 -16.16 12.03
CA THR A 687 9.54 -16.97 11.06
C THR A 687 8.18 -17.38 11.62
N VAL A 688 7.21 -17.64 10.73
CA VAL A 688 5.90 -18.14 11.12
C VAL A 688 5.97 -19.64 11.39
N ALA A 689 5.32 -20.08 12.46
CA ALA A 689 5.22 -21.48 12.87
C ALA A 689 3.78 -21.81 13.30
N THR A 690 3.45 -23.11 13.31
CA THR A 690 2.10 -23.64 13.58
C THR A 690 2.12 -24.95 14.38
N ASP A 691 3.30 -25.38 14.82
CA ASP A 691 3.58 -26.68 15.44
C ASP A 691 3.23 -26.76 16.94
N HIS A 692 2.58 -25.73 17.49
CA HIS A 692 2.01 -25.69 18.84
C HIS A 692 0.56 -25.26 18.78
N THR A 693 -0.26 -25.68 19.73
CA THR A 693 -1.68 -25.37 19.78
C THR A 693 -1.98 -24.16 20.67
N GLY A 694 -3.18 -23.59 20.56
CA GLY A 694 -3.67 -22.54 21.47
C GLY A 694 -3.22 -21.10 21.13
N TYR A 695 -2.56 -20.87 19.99
CA TYR A 695 -2.32 -19.53 19.43
C TYR A 695 -3.62 -18.92 18.88
N THR A 696 -3.64 -17.60 18.65
CA THR A 696 -4.75 -16.91 18.00
C THR A 696 -4.47 -16.74 16.51
N GLY A 697 -5.50 -16.57 15.69
CA GLY A 697 -5.29 -16.43 14.25
C GLY A 697 -4.87 -17.73 13.57
N THR A 698 -3.89 -17.64 12.66
CA THR A 698 -3.48 -18.70 11.73
C THR A 698 -2.09 -19.28 12.03
N GLY A 699 -1.37 -18.69 12.99
CA GLY A 699 -0.05 -19.14 13.41
C GLY A 699 0.54 -18.21 14.46
N PHE A 700 1.83 -18.38 14.76
CA PHE A 700 2.59 -17.49 15.64
C PHE A 700 3.99 -17.27 15.06
N VAL A 701 4.76 -16.36 15.65
CA VAL A 701 6.15 -16.08 15.25
C VAL A 701 7.14 -16.69 16.23
N ALA A 702 8.04 -17.52 15.69
CA ALA A 702 9.18 -18.10 16.37
C ALA A 702 10.50 -17.48 15.86
N GLY A 703 11.63 -18.16 16.08
CA GLY A 703 12.91 -17.77 15.47
C GLY A 703 13.74 -16.75 16.26
N TYR A 704 13.29 -16.34 17.45
CA TYR A 704 14.03 -15.46 18.37
C TYR A 704 15.28 -16.11 19.01
N GLY A 705 15.93 -17.04 18.33
CA GLY A 705 17.26 -17.56 18.67
C GLY A 705 18.38 -16.94 17.83
N THR A 706 18.04 -16.20 16.76
CA THR A 706 18.99 -15.57 15.84
C THR A 706 19.09 -14.08 16.12
N LEU A 707 20.29 -13.60 16.49
CA LEU A 707 20.51 -12.19 16.84
C LEU A 707 19.96 -11.26 15.74
N GLY A 708 19.08 -10.34 16.13
CA GLY A 708 18.40 -9.42 15.22
C GLY A 708 16.99 -9.86 14.79
N ALA A 709 16.53 -11.06 15.15
CA ALA A 709 15.17 -11.53 14.86
C ALA A 709 14.14 -10.53 15.38
N THR A 710 13.31 -10.00 14.48
CA THR A 710 12.37 -8.90 14.77
C THR A 710 10.99 -9.20 14.19
N THR A 711 9.96 -8.96 14.99
CA THR A 711 8.56 -8.87 14.54
C THR A 711 8.05 -7.45 14.78
N THR A 712 7.58 -6.78 13.73
CA THR A 712 7.14 -5.38 13.73
C THR A 712 5.67 -5.29 13.35
N PHE A 713 4.84 -4.93 14.31
CA PHE A 713 3.42 -4.62 14.13
C PHE A 713 3.28 -3.20 13.61
N THR A 714 2.45 -3.00 12.59
CA THR A 714 1.94 -1.68 12.22
C THR A 714 0.60 -1.48 12.92
N VAL A 715 0.53 -0.49 13.78
CA VAL A 715 -0.64 -0.21 14.63
C VAL A 715 -1.14 1.19 14.40
N THR A 716 -2.43 1.45 14.62
CA THR A 716 -3.00 2.79 14.46
C THR A 716 -3.55 3.27 15.79
N ALA A 717 -3.11 4.43 16.23
CA ALA A 717 -3.56 5.09 17.46
C ALA A 717 -4.46 6.28 17.10
N GLY A 718 -5.69 6.30 17.62
CA GLY A 718 -6.63 7.39 17.35
C GLY A 718 -6.14 8.76 17.87
N THR A 719 -5.34 8.76 18.94
CA THR A 719 -4.72 9.97 19.50
C THR A 719 -3.28 9.68 19.95
N ALA A 720 -2.43 10.70 19.98
CA ALA A 720 -1.11 10.56 20.58
C ALA A 720 -1.25 10.39 22.11
N GLY A 721 -0.49 9.47 22.69
CA GLY A 721 -0.54 9.22 24.14
C GLY A 721 0.07 7.89 24.55
N THR A 722 -0.07 7.56 25.83
CA THR A 722 0.35 6.27 26.37
C THR A 722 -0.73 5.21 26.16
N TYR A 723 -0.32 4.09 25.59
CA TYR A 723 -1.11 2.89 25.35
C TYR A 723 -0.46 1.72 26.11
N GLN A 724 -1.24 0.70 26.42
CA GLN A 724 -0.79 -0.57 26.98
C GLN A 724 -0.72 -1.60 25.85
N ALA A 725 0.48 -2.11 25.61
CA ALA A 725 0.80 -3.17 24.65
C ALA A 725 0.80 -4.53 25.36
N GLY A 726 -0.27 -5.30 25.18
CA GLY A 726 -0.38 -6.70 25.60
C GLY A 726 0.30 -7.62 24.60
N LEU A 727 1.49 -8.14 24.92
CA LEU A 727 2.20 -9.11 24.09
C LEU A 727 1.83 -10.52 24.52
N ARG A 728 1.12 -11.26 23.67
CA ARG A 728 0.74 -12.66 23.91
C ARG A 728 1.87 -13.58 23.43
N PHE A 729 2.35 -14.46 24.29
CA PHE A 729 3.56 -15.25 24.07
C PHE A 729 3.48 -16.64 24.72
N SER A 730 4.38 -17.53 24.31
CA SER A 730 4.62 -18.84 24.91
C SER A 730 6.13 -19.05 25.12
N ASN A 731 6.50 -19.57 26.29
CA ASN A 731 7.88 -19.80 26.75
C ASN A 731 8.01 -21.21 27.35
N GLY A 732 8.23 -22.19 26.49
CA GLY A 732 8.43 -23.59 26.90
C GLY A 732 9.80 -23.86 27.53
N PRO A 733 10.01 -25.10 28.02
CA PRO A 733 11.16 -25.48 28.85
C PRO A 733 12.48 -25.61 28.08
N ASN A 734 12.44 -25.58 26.75
CA ASN A 734 13.62 -25.64 25.88
C ASN A 734 13.92 -24.23 25.32
N PRO A 735 15.18 -23.86 25.06
CA PRO A 735 16.40 -24.55 25.45
C PRO A 735 16.69 -24.52 26.96
N PHE A 736 15.93 -23.74 27.74
CA PHE A 736 16.02 -23.71 29.19
C PHE A 736 14.67 -23.31 29.83
N VAL A 737 14.48 -23.76 31.08
CA VAL A 737 13.32 -23.43 31.92
C VAL A 737 13.53 -22.08 32.59
N GLY A 738 12.51 -21.22 32.55
CA GLY A 738 12.53 -19.93 33.25
C GLY A 738 12.01 -18.78 32.38
N PRO A 739 12.04 -17.54 32.91
CA PRO A 739 11.69 -16.36 32.15
C PRO A 739 12.67 -16.14 30.99
N LYS A 740 12.19 -15.56 29.90
CA LYS A 740 12.98 -15.24 28.71
C LYS A 740 12.83 -13.76 28.38
N THR A 741 13.87 -13.15 27.81
CA THR A 741 13.87 -11.73 27.47
C THR A 741 13.98 -11.48 25.97
N VAL A 742 13.31 -10.41 25.54
CA VAL A 742 13.38 -9.79 24.22
C VAL A 742 13.29 -8.27 24.40
N SER A 743 13.62 -7.48 23.39
CA SER A 743 13.60 -6.03 23.43
C SER A 743 12.36 -5.45 22.72
N LEU A 744 11.70 -4.48 23.35
CA LEU A 744 10.54 -3.77 22.82
C LEU A 744 10.95 -2.43 22.20
N TYR A 745 10.44 -2.16 21.01
CA TYR A 745 10.69 -0.96 20.22
C TYR A 745 9.37 -0.29 19.84
N VAL A 746 9.39 1.04 19.75
CA VAL A 746 8.26 1.82 19.24
C VAL A 746 8.81 2.84 18.25
N ASN A 747 8.25 2.89 17.04
CA ASN A 747 8.67 3.80 15.97
C ASN A 747 10.19 3.78 15.72
N GLY A 748 10.77 2.57 15.73
CA GLY A 748 12.22 2.35 15.53
C GLY A 748 13.09 2.65 16.75
N VAL A 749 12.55 3.16 17.85
CA VAL A 749 13.29 3.50 19.07
C VAL A 749 13.14 2.39 20.11
N LYS A 750 14.27 1.87 20.60
CA LYS A 750 14.30 0.88 21.69
C LYS A 750 13.71 1.50 22.95
N GLN A 751 12.66 0.89 23.48
CA GLN A 751 12.04 1.32 24.73
C GLN A 751 12.77 0.69 25.91
N ARG A 752 12.86 -0.64 25.92
CA ARG A 752 13.46 -1.44 27.00
C ARG A 752 13.58 -2.91 26.61
N GLN A 753 14.35 -3.67 27.39
CA GLN A 753 14.24 -5.13 27.43
C GLN A 753 13.01 -5.51 28.25
N VAL A 754 12.22 -6.45 27.74
CA VAL A 754 11.01 -7.00 28.38
C VAL A 754 11.27 -8.44 28.81
N THR A 755 10.78 -8.79 30.00
CA THR A 755 10.89 -10.14 30.56
C THR A 755 9.55 -10.85 30.44
N MET A 756 9.54 -11.97 29.74
CA MET A 756 8.38 -12.81 29.52
C MET A 756 8.47 -14.03 30.44
N GLY A 757 7.43 -14.26 31.25
CA GLY A 757 7.41 -15.32 32.26
C GLY A 757 7.50 -16.75 31.69
N ASN A 758 7.69 -17.74 32.55
CA ASN A 758 7.64 -19.16 32.15
C ASN A 758 6.17 -19.57 31.94
N THR A 759 5.85 -20.22 30.80
CA THR A 759 4.51 -20.78 30.55
C THR A 759 4.44 -22.29 30.80
N GLY A 760 5.57 -22.92 31.15
CA GLY A 760 5.66 -24.34 31.50
C GLY A 760 5.79 -25.27 30.29
N ASN A 761 5.04 -25.03 29.21
CA ASN A 761 5.15 -25.73 27.93
C ASN A 761 4.84 -24.79 26.76
N TRP A 762 5.06 -25.26 25.53
CA TRP A 762 4.91 -24.46 24.31
C TRP A 762 3.45 -24.26 23.85
N ASP A 763 2.52 -25.12 24.27
CA ASP A 763 1.09 -25.03 23.97
C ASP A 763 0.33 -24.09 24.92
N THR A 764 1.00 -23.59 25.97
CA THR A 764 0.42 -22.71 26.97
C THR A 764 0.88 -21.28 26.73
N TRP A 765 -0.09 -20.38 26.60
CA TRP A 765 0.13 -18.98 26.23
C TRP A 765 -0.20 -18.05 27.39
N SER A 766 0.54 -16.95 27.50
CA SER A 766 0.34 -15.90 28.50
C SER A 766 0.46 -14.53 27.84
N THR A 767 0.18 -13.46 28.57
CA THR A 767 0.29 -12.08 28.07
C THR A 767 1.05 -11.23 29.08
N ILE A 768 2.08 -10.52 28.62
CA ILE A 768 2.68 -9.40 29.37
C ILE A 768 2.11 -8.08 28.86
N THR A 769 2.03 -7.07 29.71
CA THR A 769 1.51 -5.76 29.34
C THR A 769 2.57 -4.70 29.57
N GLU A 770 2.83 -3.90 28.53
CA GLU A 770 3.88 -2.89 28.51
C GLU A 770 3.33 -1.52 28.12
N SER A 771 3.65 -0.47 28.88
CA SER A 771 3.25 0.89 28.51
C SER A 771 4.12 1.43 27.36
N VAL A 772 3.50 1.81 26.25
CA VAL A 772 4.14 2.38 25.06
C VAL A 772 3.56 3.75 24.76
N VAL A 773 4.40 4.69 24.30
CA VAL A 773 3.92 6.00 23.85
C VAL A 773 3.75 5.96 22.34
N LEU A 774 2.53 6.16 21.87
CA LEU A 774 2.20 6.17 20.44
C LEU A 774 1.89 7.60 20.00
N ASN A 775 2.28 7.93 18.77
CA ASN A 775 1.85 9.12 18.06
C ASN A 775 0.39 8.96 17.60
N ALA A 776 -0.31 10.04 17.28
CA ALA A 776 -1.59 9.93 16.58
C ALA A 776 -1.36 9.37 15.16
N GLY A 777 -2.25 8.51 14.68
CA GLY A 777 -2.13 7.83 13.40
C GLY A 777 -1.30 6.55 13.48
N ALA A 778 -0.62 6.21 12.39
CA ALA A 778 0.12 4.94 12.31
C ALA A 778 1.40 4.96 13.17
N ASN A 779 1.70 3.85 13.79
CA ASN A 779 2.89 3.63 14.60
C ASN A 779 3.45 2.24 14.27
N THR A 780 4.70 1.99 14.64
CA THR A 780 5.25 0.63 14.71
C THR A 780 5.54 0.25 16.15
N VAL A 781 5.19 -0.99 16.51
CA VAL A 781 5.59 -1.63 17.77
C VAL A 781 6.33 -2.90 17.38
N ALA A 782 7.58 -3.06 17.83
CA ALA A 782 8.39 -4.21 17.44
C ALA A 782 8.96 -4.96 18.64
N VAL A 783 8.97 -6.29 18.53
CA VAL A 783 9.63 -7.21 19.45
C VAL A 783 10.87 -7.75 18.76
N LYS A 784 12.04 -7.60 19.38
CA LYS A 784 13.33 -7.91 18.77
C LYS A 784 14.23 -8.69 19.72
N TYR A 785 14.96 -9.68 19.20
CA TYR A 785 16.04 -10.35 19.91
C TYR A 785 17.36 -9.58 19.70
N ASP A 786 17.75 -8.78 20.69
CA ASP A 786 18.99 -8.00 20.70
C ASP A 786 20.14 -8.71 21.45
N SER A 787 21.35 -8.15 21.31
CA SER A 787 22.48 -8.54 22.15
C SER A 787 22.16 -8.24 23.62
N GLY A 788 22.22 -9.26 24.48
CA GLY A 788 21.87 -9.19 25.90
C GLY A 788 20.47 -9.71 26.25
N ASP A 789 19.65 -10.01 25.25
CA ASP A 789 18.41 -10.79 25.44
C ASP A 789 18.73 -12.29 25.58
N THR A 790 17.84 -13.06 26.20
CA THR A 790 17.97 -14.53 26.26
C THR A 790 17.25 -15.23 25.10
N GLY A 791 16.33 -14.55 24.42
CA GLY A 791 15.65 -15.05 23.23
C GLY A 791 14.72 -16.25 23.46
N HIS A 792 14.47 -17.01 22.38
CA HIS A 792 13.68 -18.26 22.36
C HIS A 792 12.24 -18.13 22.88
N VAL A 793 11.54 -17.09 22.44
CA VAL A 793 10.11 -16.85 22.71
C VAL A 793 9.28 -17.22 21.49
N ASN A 794 8.05 -17.71 21.67
CA ASN A 794 7.04 -17.73 20.62
C ASN A 794 6.06 -16.57 20.83
N LEU A 795 5.95 -15.65 19.87
CA LEU A 795 5.09 -14.46 19.94
C LEU A 795 3.86 -14.68 19.07
N ASP A 796 2.68 -14.52 19.65
CA ASP A 796 1.40 -14.79 18.98
C ASP A 796 0.69 -13.52 18.54
N ALA A 797 0.50 -12.56 19.44
CA ALA A 797 -0.23 -11.33 19.10
C ALA A 797 0.20 -10.13 19.96
N LEU A 798 -0.11 -8.93 19.47
CA LEU A 798 -0.05 -7.66 20.20
C LEU A 798 -1.47 -7.13 20.42
N THR A 799 -1.80 -6.73 21.64
CA THR A 799 -3.05 -6.04 21.98
C THR A 799 -2.76 -4.59 22.36
N LEU A 800 -3.47 -3.59 21.86
CA LEU A 800 -3.34 -2.20 22.31
C LEU A 800 -4.57 -1.70 23.06
N THR A 801 -4.37 -1.16 24.27
CA THR A 801 -5.43 -0.54 25.09
C THR A 801 -4.95 0.78 25.72
N GLY A 802 -5.60 1.92 25.48
CA GLY A 802 -5.22 3.23 26.09
C GLY A 802 -5.31 4.45 25.16
N GLY A 803 -5.06 5.66 25.69
CA GLY A 803 -5.12 6.97 25.00
C GLY A 803 -5.51 8.12 25.96
N ALA A 804 -4.85 9.29 25.88
CA ALA A 804 -5.16 10.45 26.72
C ALA A 804 -6.32 11.26 26.13
N GLY A 805 -7.44 11.33 26.83
CA GLY A 805 -8.63 12.00 26.33
C GLY A 805 -9.55 12.47 27.46
N PRO A 806 -10.70 13.05 27.10
CA PRO A 806 -11.65 13.53 28.10
C PRO A 806 -12.24 12.36 28.91
N ILE A 807 -12.58 12.64 30.17
CA ILE A 807 -13.55 11.87 30.93
C ILE A 807 -14.83 12.71 30.93
N VAL A 808 -15.86 12.28 30.20
CA VAL A 808 -17.08 13.06 30.00
C VAL A 808 -18.17 12.58 30.95
N GLY A 809 -18.67 13.46 31.80
CA GLY A 809 -19.76 13.20 32.72
C GLY A 809 -21.09 13.83 32.30
N ILE A 810 -21.97 14.02 33.28
CA ILE A 810 -23.31 14.59 33.10
C ILE A 810 -23.30 15.91 32.29
N GLY A 811 -24.26 16.05 31.37
CA GLY A 811 -24.39 17.22 30.50
C GLY A 811 -23.32 17.32 29.41
N GLY A 812 -22.58 16.24 29.13
CA GLY A 812 -21.50 16.24 28.13
C GLY A 812 -20.28 17.05 28.58
N LYS A 813 -20.13 17.27 29.89
CA LYS A 813 -19.06 18.07 30.49
C LYS A 813 -17.86 17.20 30.84
N CYS A 814 -16.66 17.77 30.78
CA CYS A 814 -15.42 17.05 31.02
C CYS A 814 -14.99 17.17 32.49
N VAL A 815 -14.42 16.10 33.04
CA VAL A 815 -13.59 16.16 34.26
C VAL A 815 -12.41 17.06 33.97
N ASP A 816 -12.25 18.10 34.77
CA ASP A 816 -11.38 19.24 34.53
C ASP A 816 -10.55 19.56 35.77
N VAL A 817 -9.26 19.83 35.59
CA VAL A 817 -8.41 20.42 36.62
C VAL A 817 -8.63 21.93 36.64
N ASP A 818 -9.18 22.45 37.73
CA ASP A 818 -9.57 23.86 37.81
C ASP A 818 -8.41 24.81 37.48
N ASN A 819 -8.64 25.68 36.50
CA ASN A 819 -7.66 26.64 35.96
C ASN A 819 -6.33 26.02 35.52
N ALA A 820 -6.31 24.72 35.18
CA ALA A 820 -5.08 23.95 34.93
C ALA A 820 -4.06 24.03 36.08
N GLY A 821 -4.52 24.25 37.32
CA GLY A 821 -3.67 24.37 38.49
C GLY A 821 -2.90 23.09 38.79
N THR A 822 -1.60 23.20 39.07
CA THR A 822 -0.73 22.05 39.36
C THR A 822 -0.37 21.92 40.84
N ALA A 823 -0.95 22.74 41.73
CA ALA A 823 -0.73 22.60 43.17
C ALA A 823 -1.45 21.34 43.72
N ASN A 824 -0.88 20.72 44.75
CA ASN A 824 -1.59 19.66 45.48
C ASN A 824 -2.86 20.24 46.13
N GLY A 825 -3.97 19.54 46.00
CA GLY A 825 -5.28 20.01 46.47
C GLY A 825 -6.03 20.88 45.46
N THR A 826 -5.53 21.00 44.22
CA THR A 826 -6.28 21.70 43.16
C THR A 826 -7.60 20.98 42.92
N LYS A 827 -8.68 21.75 42.85
CA LYS A 827 -10.04 21.26 42.65
C LYS A 827 -10.18 20.52 41.33
N ILE A 828 -10.80 19.33 41.38
CA ILE A 828 -11.31 18.65 40.19
C ILE A 828 -12.79 18.99 40.04
N GLN A 829 -13.18 19.40 38.84
CA GLN A 829 -14.51 19.90 38.55
C GLN A 829 -15.09 19.35 37.26
N LEU A 830 -16.37 19.60 37.02
CA LEU A 830 -16.96 19.57 35.68
C LEU A 830 -16.77 20.91 34.99
N TYR A 831 -16.43 20.86 33.70
CA TYR A 831 -16.34 22.04 32.87
C TYR A 831 -16.71 21.72 31.41
N THR A 832 -17.10 22.73 30.63
CA THR A 832 -17.32 22.57 29.18
C THR A 832 -16.08 21.95 28.53
N CYS A 833 -16.28 20.86 27.79
CA CYS A 833 -15.18 20.22 27.08
C CYS A 833 -14.53 21.20 26.09
N ASN A 834 -13.27 21.54 26.34
CA ASN A 834 -12.50 22.55 25.62
C ASN A 834 -11.18 22.00 25.05
N GLY A 835 -10.89 20.71 25.27
CA GLY A 835 -9.74 20.01 24.70
C GLY A 835 -8.38 20.39 25.30
N THR A 836 -8.34 21.23 26.33
CA THR A 836 -7.11 21.65 27.00
C THR A 836 -6.49 20.51 27.81
N ALA A 837 -5.20 20.64 28.15
CA ALA A 837 -4.49 19.65 28.96
C ALA A 837 -5.11 19.40 30.35
N ALA A 838 -5.88 20.36 30.89
CA ALA A 838 -6.64 20.23 32.13
C ALA A 838 -7.76 19.18 32.06
N GLN A 839 -8.20 18.82 30.86
CA GLN A 839 -9.28 17.85 30.62
C GLN A 839 -8.78 16.57 29.95
N ARG A 840 -7.46 16.43 29.77
CA ARG A 840 -6.84 15.28 29.12
C ARG A 840 -6.34 14.33 30.20
N TRP A 841 -7.15 13.32 30.50
CA TRP A 841 -6.84 12.32 31.51
C TRP A 841 -6.30 11.05 30.84
N SER A 842 -5.17 10.57 31.36
CA SER A 842 -4.56 9.29 30.97
C SER A 842 -4.82 8.28 32.07
N ARG A 843 -5.28 7.07 31.72
CA ARG A 843 -5.34 5.98 32.67
C ARG A 843 -3.97 5.30 32.76
N VAL A 844 -3.34 5.37 33.93
CA VAL A 844 -2.02 4.76 34.19
C VAL A 844 -2.18 3.76 35.31
N GLY A 845 -2.08 2.47 35.00
CA GLY A 845 -2.40 1.40 35.96
C GLY A 845 -3.84 1.52 36.45
N SER A 846 -4.02 1.68 37.76
CA SER A 846 -5.32 1.85 38.41
C SER A 846 -5.68 3.30 38.74
N THR A 847 -4.95 4.30 38.23
CA THR A 847 -5.22 5.72 38.51
C THR A 847 -5.49 6.52 37.23
N TYR A 848 -6.10 7.70 37.39
CA TYR A 848 -6.27 8.69 36.34
C TYR A 848 -5.29 9.84 36.56
N GLN A 849 -4.56 10.22 35.51
CA GLN A 849 -3.55 11.26 35.56
C GLN A 849 -3.85 12.42 34.61
N ALA A 850 -3.71 13.64 35.10
CA ALA A 850 -3.71 14.87 34.31
C ALA A 850 -2.62 15.81 34.83
N LEU A 851 -1.99 16.57 33.94
CA LEU A 851 -0.93 17.54 34.28
C LEU A 851 0.21 16.97 35.15
N GLY A 852 0.54 15.68 34.96
CA GLY A 852 1.59 14.97 35.72
C GLY A 852 1.21 14.58 37.15
N LYS A 853 -0.07 14.65 37.50
CA LYS A 853 -0.62 14.36 38.83
C LYS A 853 -1.83 13.44 38.77
N CYS A 854 -2.23 12.90 39.91
CA CYS A 854 -3.25 11.87 40.04
C CYS A 854 -4.59 12.43 40.53
N LEU A 855 -5.68 11.84 40.04
CA LEU A 855 -7.02 11.99 40.59
C LEU A 855 -7.05 11.35 41.99
N ASP A 856 -7.36 12.14 43.02
CA ASP A 856 -7.15 11.78 44.43
C ASP A 856 -8.39 12.12 45.27
N VAL A 857 -8.81 11.19 46.13
CA VAL A 857 -9.83 11.45 47.16
C VAL A 857 -9.19 12.18 48.34
N ASP A 858 -9.71 13.36 48.68
CA ASP A 858 -9.11 14.24 49.68
C ASP A 858 -8.93 13.55 51.04
N ASN A 859 -7.71 13.62 51.57
CA ASN A 859 -7.26 12.98 52.82
C ASN A 859 -7.63 11.49 52.94
N ALA A 860 -7.77 10.78 51.81
CA ALA A 860 -8.26 9.39 51.75
C ALA A 860 -9.60 9.20 52.50
N GLY A 861 -10.43 10.24 52.55
CA GLY A 861 -11.72 10.19 53.21
C GLY A 861 -12.66 9.18 52.55
N THR A 862 -13.54 8.57 53.34
CA THR A 862 -14.47 7.53 52.87
C THR A 862 -15.93 7.92 53.03
N ALA A 863 -16.23 9.15 53.49
CA ALA A 863 -17.59 9.64 53.66
C ALA A 863 -18.18 10.16 52.34
N ASN A 864 -19.51 10.07 52.18
CA ASN A 864 -20.23 10.75 51.10
C ASN A 864 -19.91 12.26 51.15
N GLY A 865 -19.59 12.85 50.00
CA GLY A 865 -19.25 14.27 49.92
C GLY A 865 -17.76 14.58 50.04
N THR A 866 -16.90 13.57 50.25
CA THR A 866 -15.44 13.79 50.28
C THR A 866 -14.96 14.25 48.91
N LYS A 867 -14.28 15.40 48.84
CA LYS A 867 -13.88 16.04 47.58
C LYS A 867 -12.85 15.21 46.83
N VAL A 868 -12.88 15.32 45.51
CA VAL A 868 -11.83 14.81 44.63
C VAL A 868 -10.95 15.97 44.19
N GLN A 869 -9.64 15.76 44.26
CA GLN A 869 -8.61 16.77 44.04
C GLN A 869 -7.48 16.24 43.17
N LEU A 870 -6.63 17.14 42.69
CA LEU A 870 -5.38 16.81 42.05
C LEU A 870 -4.29 16.69 43.12
N TRP A 871 -3.57 15.56 43.14
CA TRP A 871 -2.47 15.34 44.08
C TRP A 871 -1.28 14.65 43.42
N ASN A 872 -0.08 14.82 43.98
CA ASN A 872 1.09 14.05 43.56
C ASN A 872 0.78 12.56 43.58
N CYS A 873 1.14 11.84 42.52
CA CYS A 873 0.95 10.40 42.47
C CYS A 873 1.79 9.71 43.56
N ASN A 874 1.14 9.07 44.52
CA ASN A 874 1.74 8.43 45.69
C ASN A 874 1.34 6.95 45.84
N GLY A 875 0.49 6.43 44.94
CA GLY A 875 0.10 5.01 44.87
C GLY A 875 -0.81 4.54 46.01
N THR A 876 -1.36 5.47 46.80
CA THR A 876 -2.29 5.14 47.90
C THR A 876 -3.68 4.79 47.39
N GLY A 877 -4.50 4.17 48.25
CA GLY A 877 -5.88 3.78 47.92
C GLY A 877 -6.78 4.95 47.47
N SER A 878 -6.46 6.19 47.85
CA SER A 878 -7.21 7.40 47.45
C SER A 878 -7.06 7.74 45.98
N GLN A 879 -6.05 7.16 45.32
CA GLN A 879 -5.73 7.37 43.91
C GLN A 879 -6.12 6.19 43.02
N VAL A 880 -6.68 5.13 43.60
CA VAL A 880 -7.13 3.95 42.88
C VAL A 880 -8.56 4.18 42.41
N TRP A 881 -8.77 4.08 41.10
CA TRP A 881 -10.03 4.25 40.42
C TRP A 881 -10.28 3.10 39.46
N GLN A 882 -11.42 2.45 39.63
CA GLN A 882 -11.88 1.29 38.88
C GLN A 882 -13.13 1.67 38.10
N PRO A 883 -13.01 1.95 36.79
CA PRO A 883 -14.16 2.10 35.92
C PRO A 883 -15.01 0.82 35.97
N GLN A 884 -16.30 0.98 36.07
CA GLN A 884 -17.27 -0.10 36.14
C GLN A 884 -18.02 -0.22 34.81
N PRO A 885 -18.54 -1.41 34.47
CA PRO A 885 -19.34 -1.61 33.26
C PRO A 885 -20.57 -0.69 33.14
N ASP A 886 -21.12 -0.25 34.27
CA ASP A 886 -22.28 0.66 34.33
C ASP A 886 -21.92 2.15 34.12
N GLY A 887 -20.66 2.44 33.78
CA GLY A 887 -20.15 3.80 33.57
C GLY A 887 -19.78 4.54 34.85
N THR A 888 -19.87 3.93 36.03
CA THR A 888 -19.31 4.54 37.25
C THR A 888 -17.80 4.42 37.32
N ILE A 889 -17.16 5.28 38.10
CA ILE A 889 -15.74 5.17 38.42
C ILE A 889 -15.61 4.97 39.93
N LEU A 890 -15.43 3.72 40.35
CA LEU A 890 -15.33 3.30 41.75
C LEU A 890 -13.95 3.63 42.33
N ASN A 891 -13.91 4.23 43.51
CA ASN A 891 -12.72 4.20 44.36
C ASN A 891 -12.85 3.02 45.36
N PRO A 892 -12.05 1.95 45.21
CA PRO A 892 -12.21 0.73 46.01
C PRO A 892 -11.97 0.93 47.51
N GLN A 893 -11.12 1.89 47.90
CA GLN A 893 -10.83 2.17 49.31
C GLN A 893 -12.06 2.73 50.05
N SER A 894 -12.81 3.61 49.39
CA SER A 894 -14.02 4.23 49.97
C SER A 894 -15.30 3.44 49.71
N GLY A 895 -15.27 2.50 48.76
CA GLY A 895 -16.45 1.79 48.27
C GLY A 895 -17.46 2.71 47.56
N LYS A 896 -17.01 3.88 47.08
CA LYS A 896 -17.86 4.96 46.52
C LYS A 896 -17.41 5.33 45.13
N VAL A 897 -18.30 5.93 44.36
CA VAL A 897 -18.05 6.29 42.96
C VAL A 897 -17.82 7.80 42.81
N LEU A 898 -17.08 8.19 41.79
CA LEU A 898 -16.93 9.59 41.37
C LEU A 898 -18.31 10.17 41.02
N ASP A 899 -18.64 11.32 41.58
CA ASP A 899 -19.95 11.97 41.44
C ASP A 899 -19.79 13.49 41.23
N ALA A 900 -20.69 14.06 40.43
CA ALA A 900 -20.82 15.50 40.27
C ALA A 900 -21.71 16.09 41.38
N LEU A 901 -21.16 17.02 42.17
CA LEU A 901 -21.85 17.57 43.34
C LEU A 901 -23.27 18.06 43.01
N SER A 902 -24.25 17.56 43.77
CA SER A 902 -25.69 17.86 43.62
C SER A 902 -26.28 17.50 42.25
N GLY A 903 -25.62 16.65 41.47
CA GLY A 903 -26.03 16.32 40.11
C GLY A 903 -26.00 17.48 39.12
N SER A 904 -25.26 18.54 39.43
CA SER A 904 -25.14 19.73 38.60
C SER A 904 -24.28 19.48 37.35
N SER A 905 -24.72 19.99 36.20
CA SER A 905 -23.94 20.04 34.95
C SER A 905 -23.33 21.43 34.66
N ALA A 906 -23.36 22.33 35.63
CA ALA A 906 -22.78 23.67 35.50
C ALA A 906 -21.24 23.62 35.52
N ASP A 907 -20.62 24.47 34.71
CA ASP A 907 -19.18 24.66 34.72
C ASP A 907 -18.71 25.12 36.10
N GLY A 908 -17.65 24.50 36.61
CA GLY A 908 -17.14 24.74 37.96
C GLY A 908 -17.75 23.83 39.04
N THR A 909 -18.60 22.86 38.71
CA THR A 909 -19.15 21.93 39.71
C THR A 909 -18.05 21.03 40.28
N GLN A 910 -17.84 21.03 41.60
CA GLN A 910 -16.85 20.18 42.28
C GLN A 910 -17.18 18.69 42.11
N LEU A 911 -16.17 17.86 41.82
CA LEU A 911 -16.31 16.41 41.91
C LEU A 911 -16.01 15.91 43.32
N HIS A 912 -16.76 14.92 43.76
CA HIS A 912 -16.61 14.27 45.05
C HIS A 912 -16.89 12.77 44.93
N ILE A 913 -16.70 12.00 46.00
CA ILE A 913 -17.15 10.61 46.05
C ILE A 913 -18.51 10.51 46.73
N TRP A 914 -19.37 9.63 46.20
CA TRP A 914 -20.69 9.35 46.75
C TRP A 914 -21.04 7.88 46.60
N GLN A 915 -21.94 7.38 47.44
CA GLN A 915 -22.49 6.03 47.31
C GLN A 915 -23.10 5.85 45.91
N ALA A 916 -22.80 4.73 45.26
CA ALA A 916 -23.39 4.41 43.96
C ALA A 916 -24.92 4.42 44.08
N ALA A 917 -25.58 5.23 43.27
CA ALA A 917 -27.01 5.53 43.33
C ALA A 917 -27.71 5.39 41.98
N GLY A 918 -27.02 4.91 40.94
CA GLY A 918 -27.59 4.70 39.60
C GLY A 918 -27.94 6.00 38.86
N VAL A 919 -27.46 7.15 39.33
CA VAL A 919 -27.81 8.47 38.78
C VAL A 919 -26.80 8.93 37.72
N LEU A 920 -27.27 9.75 36.78
CA LEU A 920 -26.44 10.26 35.67
C LEU A 920 -25.20 11.06 36.12
N SER A 921 -25.24 11.66 37.32
CA SER A 921 -24.11 12.41 37.88
C SER A 921 -22.90 11.53 38.24
N GLN A 922 -23.09 10.21 38.23
CA GLN A 922 -22.07 9.20 38.51
C GLN A 922 -21.64 8.44 37.24
N ARG A 923 -22.14 8.81 36.06
CA ARG A 923 -21.85 8.15 34.79
C ARG A 923 -20.76 8.93 34.04
N TRP A 924 -19.69 8.24 33.65
CA TRP A 924 -18.50 8.82 33.05
C TRP A 924 -18.07 8.05 31.80
N ALA A 925 -17.78 8.76 30.73
CA ALA A 925 -17.18 8.24 29.50
C ALA A 925 -15.69 8.60 29.47
N ALA A 926 -14.83 7.68 29.90
CA ALA A 926 -13.39 7.87 29.97
C ALA A 926 -12.66 7.46 28.68
N ALA A 927 -11.56 8.14 28.34
CA ALA A 927 -10.71 7.76 27.23
C ALA A 927 -10.14 6.33 27.38
N GLY A 928 -10.28 5.52 26.33
CA GLY A 928 -9.81 4.13 26.28
C GLY A 928 -10.88 3.05 26.52
N SER A 929 -12.14 3.41 26.74
CA SER A 929 -13.27 2.48 26.65
C SER A 929 -14.06 2.75 25.37
N GLY A 930 -13.91 1.93 24.32
CA GLY A 930 -14.91 1.90 23.24
C GLY A 930 -16.28 1.74 23.87
N GLN A 931 -17.17 2.73 23.73
CA GLN A 931 -18.30 2.82 24.65
C GLN A 931 -19.52 2.06 24.13
N ARG A 932 -19.75 0.94 24.81
CA ARG A 932 -21.05 0.31 25.04
C ARG A 932 -21.91 1.20 25.96
N ILE A 933 -22.99 1.77 25.44
CA ILE A 933 -24.07 2.46 26.16
C ILE A 933 -25.01 1.39 26.71
N GLN A 934 -24.98 1.13 28.01
CA GLN A 934 -25.91 0.21 28.65
C GLN A 934 -27.31 0.84 28.71
N LEU A 935 -28.29 0.24 28.03
CA LEU A 935 -29.68 0.70 27.99
C LEU A 935 -30.53 -0.01 29.05
N PHE A 936 -30.22 -1.26 29.39
CA PHE A 936 -30.85 -1.99 30.49
C PHE A 936 -29.98 -3.21 30.88
N ASP A 937 -29.47 -3.30 32.10
CA ASP A 937 -28.66 -4.44 32.59
C ASP A 937 -29.39 -5.33 33.61
N GLY A 938 -30.62 -4.97 33.98
CA GLY A 938 -31.41 -5.70 34.95
C GLY A 938 -31.93 -4.85 36.11
N ASP A 939 -31.38 -3.64 36.29
CA ASP A 939 -31.52 -2.90 37.55
C ASP A 939 -32.40 -1.64 37.46
N ASP A 940 -32.42 -0.92 36.33
CA ASP A 940 -33.24 0.29 36.16
C ASP A 940 -33.74 0.51 34.72
N VAL A 941 -34.86 1.24 34.59
CA VAL A 941 -35.47 1.61 33.30
C VAL A 941 -35.29 3.08 32.95
N ALA A 942 -34.35 3.78 33.57
CA ALA A 942 -34.22 5.23 33.47
C ALA A 942 -33.85 5.69 32.04
N SER A 943 -33.11 4.84 31.31
CA SER A 943 -32.78 5.03 29.88
C SER A 943 -33.99 4.99 28.96
N TRP A 944 -35.16 4.59 29.47
CA TRP A 944 -36.39 4.41 28.72
C TRP A 944 -37.49 5.41 29.12
N GLN A 945 -38.37 5.69 28.17
CA GLN A 945 -39.57 6.50 28.32
C GLN A 945 -40.76 5.82 27.66
N ASN A 946 -41.97 6.08 28.15
CA ASN A 946 -43.17 5.63 27.47
C ASN A 946 -43.41 6.42 26.18
N SER A 947 -44.37 5.98 25.35
CA SER A 947 -44.72 6.62 24.08
C SER A 947 -45.15 8.10 24.18
N SER A 948 -45.55 8.58 25.36
CA SER A 948 -45.91 9.99 25.60
C SER A 948 -44.74 10.82 26.16
N GLY A 949 -43.53 10.25 26.25
CA GLY A 949 -42.34 10.91 26.83
C GLY A 949 -42.24 10.86 28.35
N GLY A 950 -43.20 10.22 29.03
CA GLY A 950 -43.18 9.98 30.48
C GLY A 950 -42.22 8.87 30.89
N ALA A 951 -42.16 8.55 32.19
CA ALA A 951 -41.37 7.40 32.67
C ALA A 951 -41.85 6.08 32.04
N ALA A 952 -40.91 5.18 31.72
CA ALA A 952 -41.24 3.81 31.31
C ALA A 952 -41.89 3.06 32.48
N THR A 953 -42.94 2.30 32.20
CA THR A 953 -43.76 1.62 33.21
C THR A 953 -43.71 0.10 33.12
N TRP A 954 -42.88 -0.45 32.22
CA TRP A 954 -42.68 -1.89 32.10
C TRP A 954 -42.20 -2.47 33.44
N PRO A 955 -42.85 -3.51 33.97
CA PRO A 955 -42.38 -4.18 35.17
C PRO A 955 -40.98 -4.75 34.93
N PHE A 956 -40.08 -4.60 35.88
CA PHE A 956 -38.79 -5.27 35.85
C PHE A 956 -38.56 -6.02 37.16
N SER A 957 -38.14 -7.28 37.05
CA SER A 957 -37.81 -8.13 38.19
C SER A 957 -36.88 -9.25 37.73
N GLY A 958 -36.03 -9.73 38.65
CA GLY A 958 -35.11 -10.83 38.34
C GLY A 958 -34.12 -10.52 37.20
N GLY A 959 -33.75 -9.25 37.01
CA GLY A 959 -32.81 -8.81 35.97
C GLY A 959 -33.39 -8.69 34.56
N SER A 960 -34.72 -8.69 34.41
CA SER A 960 -35.41 -8.59 33.11
C SER A 960 -36.57 -7.61 33.11
N LEU A 961 -36.79 -6.95 31.98
CA LEU A 961 -37.96 -6.15 31.65
C LEU A 961 -39.05 -7.03 31.06
N GLU A 962 -40.27 -6.92 31.55
CA GLU A 962 -41.44 -7.54 30.94
C GLU A 962 -42.17 -6.56 30.04
N SER A 963 -42.43 -6.95 28.79
CA SER A 963 -43.17 -6.14 27.82
C SER A 963 -44.64 -6.00 28.26
N LEU A 964 -44.98 -4.90 28.95
CA LEU A 964 -46.32 -4.69 29.49
C LEU A 964 -46.61 -3.20 29.74
N GLY A 965 -47.73 -2.71 29.19
CA GLY A 965 -48.24 -1.35 29.43
C GLY A 965 -47.92 -0.37 28.31
N GLY A 966 -47.74 -0.86 27.08
CA GLY A 966 -47.46 -0.10 25.85
C GLY A 966 -45.98 0.13 25.59
N ASP A 967 -45.61 0.45 24.34
CA ASP A 967 -44.21 0.58 23.90
C ASP A 967 -43.36 1.52 24.76
N ILE A 968 -42.09 1.15 24.89
CA ILE A 968 -41.04 2.01 25.47
C ILE A 968 -40.01 2.41 24.41
N ARG A 969 -39.48 3.62 24.55
CA ARG A 969 -38.44 4.20 23.70
C ARG A 969 -37.22 4.57 24.53
N SER A 970 -36.02 4.41 23.97
CA SER A 970 -34.84 5.01 24.59
C SER A 970 -35.01 6.53 24.62
N ARG A 971 -34.54 7.17 25.69
CA ARG A 971 -34.54 8.64 25.79
C ARG A 971 -33.58 9.27 24.81
N GLN A 972 -32.47 8.59 24.53
CA GLN A 972 -31.49 9.00 23.56
C GLN A 972 -31.90 8.59 22.15
N ALA A 973 -31.57 9.42 21.17
CA ALA A 973 -31.66 9.11 19.76
C ALA A 973 -30.29 8.69 19.22
N PHE A 974 -30.27 7.66 18.38
CA PHE A 974 -29.04 7.06 17.86
C PHE A 974 -28.97 7.17 16.35
N GLY A 975 -27.75 7.37 15.83
CA GLY A 975 -27.44 7.32 14.41
C GLY A 975 -27.17 5.89 13.97
N ASP A 976 -25.94 5.61 13.58
CA ASP A 976 -25.46 4.26 13.35
C ASP A 976 -24.96 3.64 14.66
N PHE A 977 -25.14 2.33 14.83
CA PHE A 977 -24.76 1.67 16.08
C PHE A 977 -24.63 0.15 15.93
N LYS A 978 -23.90 -0.47 16.86
CA LYS A 978 -24.07 -1.88 17.24
C LYS A 978 -25.01 -1.96 18.43
N LEU A 979 -25.86 -2.97 18.49
CA LEU A 979 -26.81 -3.18 19.57
C LEU A 979 -26.80 -4.66 19.93
N HIS A 980 -26.72 -4.96 21.21
CA HIS A 980 -26.99 -6.28 21.75
C HIS A 980 -28.23 -6.23 22.61
N VAL A 981 -29.10 -7.22 22.43
CA VAL A 981 -30.33 -7.39 23.20
C VAL A 981 -30.50 -8.87 23.52
N GLU A 982 -30.67 -9.22 24.79
CA GLU A 982 -31.16 -10.54 25.16
C GLU A 982 -32.68 -10.48 25.35
N TRP A 983 -33.38 -11.50 24.86
CA TRP A 983 -34.83 -11.62 24.94
C TRP A 983 -35.26 -13.05 25.32
N TYR A 984 -36.48 -13.18 25.82
CA TYR A 984 -37.02 -14.41 26.38
C TYR A 984 -38.50 -14.53 26.03
N GLU A 985 -38.90 -15.72 25.60
CA GLU A 985 -40.31 -16.08 25.38
C GLU A 985 -40.80 -17.02 26.46
N PRO A 986 -41.96 -16.76 27.08
CA PRO A 986 -42.57 -17.71 28.00
C PRO A 986 -43.15 -18.90 27.23
N LEU A 987 -43.39 -20.01 27.93
CA LEU A 987 -44.09 -21.15 27.35
C LEU A 987 -45.60 -20.83 27.23
N TYR A 988 -46.08 -20.70 26.00
CA TYR A 988 -47.51 -20.51 25.73
C TYR A 988 -48.28 -21.84 25.66
N PRO A 989 -49.58 -21.86 26.01
CA PRO A 989 -50.44 -23.03 25.79
C PRO A 989 -50.43 -23.47 24.32
N ALA A 990 -50.51 -24.79 24.07
CA ALA A 990 -50.43 -25.35 22.73
C ALA A 990 -51.51 -24.87 21.73
N ASN A 991 -52.58 -24.24 22.20
CA ASN A 991 -53.62 -23.63 21.38
C ASN A 991 -53.34 -22.17 20.98
N VAL A 992 -52.22 -21.58 21.45
CA VAL A 992 -51.72 -20.26 21.02
C VAL A 992 -50.72 -20.48 19.88
N THR A 993 -51.02 -19.94 18.70
CA THR A 993 -50.26 -20.21 17.47
C THR A 993 -50.01 -18.94 16.67
N GLY A 994 -48.97 -18.95 15.82
CA GLY A 994 -48.63 -17.85 14.92
C GLY A 994 -48.29 -16.56 15.68
N GLN A 995 -48.73 -15.41 15.16
CA GLN A 995 -48.45 -14.07 15.71
C GLN A 995 -48.99 -13.81 17.13
N GLN A 996 -49.66 -14.77 17.77
CA GLN A 996 -50.09 -14.64 19.18
C GLN A 996 -49.11 -15.33 20.14
N ARG A 997 -48.08 -16.00 19.61
CA ARG A 997 -47.11 -16.78 20.38
C ARG A 997 -45.93 -15.88 20.78
N GLY A 998 -46.22 -14.87 21.60
CA GLY A 998 -45.23 -13.95 22.17
C GLY A 998 -44.75 -12.85 21.25
N ASN A 999 -45.69 -12.09 20.67
CA ASN A 999 -45.35 -11.07 19.69
C ASN A 999 -44.74 -9.83 20.33
N SER A 1000 -43.60 -9.40 19.80
CA SER A 1000 -42.94 -8.16 20.16
C SER A 1000 -41.99 -7.72 19.04
N GLY A 1001 -41.41 -6.53 19.15
CA GLY A 1001 -40.49 -5.98 18.16
C GLY A 1001 -39.41 -5.09 18.75
N ILE A 1002 -38.23 -5.10 18.12
CA ILE A 1002 -37.12 -4.19 18.39
C ILE A 1002 -37.01 -3.23 17.20
N TYR A 1003 -37.43 -1.98 17.39
CA TYR A 1003 -37.43 -0.95 16.36
C TYR A 1003 -36.16 -0.12 16.40
N LEU A 1004 -35.35 -0.23 15.35
CA LEU A 1004 -34.15 0.55 15.09
C LEU A 1004 -34.57 1.96 14.63
N GLN A 1005 -34.14 2.98 15.38
CA GLN A 1005 -34.53 4.39 15.20
C GLN A 1005 -36.05 4.66 15.26
N ASP A 1006 -36.85 3.80 15.90
CA ASP A 1006 -38.31 3.86 15.89
C ASP A 1006 -38.92 3.61 14.50
N ARG A 1007 -38.12 3.12 13.53
CA ARG A 1007 -38.43 3.06 12.09
C ARG A 1007 -38.47 1.65 11.53
N TYR A 1008 -37.52 0.80 11.94
CA TYR A 1008 -37.31 -0.52 11.34
C TYR A 1008 -37.35 -1.61 12.40
N GLU A 1009 -38.35 -2.48 12.32
CA GLU A 1009 -38.65 -3.55 13.27
C GLU A 1009 -37.86 -4.82 12.93
N LEU A 1010 -37.11 -5.29 13.91
CA LEU A 1010 -36.64 -6.67 14.01
C LEU A 1010 -37.62 -7.44 14.90
N GLN A 1011 -38.23 -8.49 14.34
CA GLN A 1011 -39.32 -9.22 14.98
C GLN A 1011 -38.83 -10.12 16.13
N VAL A 1012 -39.58 -10.12 17.24
CA VAL A 1012 -39.45 -11.04 18.38
C VAL A 1012 -40.72 -11.90 18.43
N LEU A 1013 -40.54 -13.22 18.40
CA LEU A 1013 -41.64 -14.20 18.40
C LEU A 1013 -41.13 -15.59 18.83
N ASP A 1014 -42.03 -16.47 19.28
CA ASP A 1014 -41.71 -17.88 19.48
C ASP A 1014 -41.83 -18.69 18.18
N SER A 1015 -40.74 -18.72 17.41
CA SER A 1015 -40.59 -19.52 16.19
C SER A 1015 -39.84 -20.86 16.43
N TYR A 1016 -39.78 -21.34 17.67
CA TYR A 1016 -39.08 -22.60 17.98
C TYR A 1016 -39.77 -23.80 17.32
N GLY A 1017 -39.00 -24.59 16.58
CA GLY A 1017 -39.47 -25.79 15.89
C GLY A 1017 -39.98 -25.55 14.47
N ASP A 1018 -40.06 -24.30 14.01
CA ASP A 1018 -40.49 -23.98 12.66
C ASP A 1018 -39.42 -24.35 11.63
N THR A 1019 -39.83 -25.13 10.62
CA THR A 1019 -38.92 -25.63 9.58
C THR A 1019 -38.69 -24.63 8.43
N ALA A 1020 -39.50 -23.57 8.36
CA ALA A 1020 -39.38 -22.49 7.39
C ALA A 1020 -39.91 -21.18 8.01
N LEU A 1021 -39.09 -20.13 7.99
CA LEU A 1021 -39.47 -18.82 8.55
C LEU A 1021 -40.06 -17.92 7.45
N ASP A 1022 -41.15 -17.23 7.78
CA ASP A 1022 -41.71 -16.14 6.98
C ASP A 1022 -41.12 -14.79 7.41
N ASN A 1023 -41.39 -13.73 6.64
CA ASN A 1023 -40.97 -12.36 6.96
C ASN A 1023 -41.80 -11.69 8.09
N THR A 1024 -42.54 -12.49 8.84
CA THR A 1024 -43.27 -12.10 10.06
C THR A 1024 -42.84 -12.91 11.29
N GLU A 1025 -41.88 -13.83 11.14
CA GLU A 1025 -41.36 -14.69 12.20
C GLU A 1025 -40.16 -14.07 12.92
N ALA A 1026 -39.70 -14.67 14.03
CA ALA A 1026 -38.58 -14.17 14.80
C ALA A 1026 -37.31 -13.98 13.96
N GLY A 1027 -36.59 -12.89 14.22
CA GLY A 1027 -35.37 -12.53 13.52
C GLY A 1027 -35.60 -11.93 12.13
N SER A 1028 -36.84 -11.82 11.66
CA SER A 1028 -37.17 -11.16 10.40
C SER A 1028 -37.12 -9.63 10.52
N ILE A 1029 -36.74 -8.95 9.43
CA ILE A 1029 -37.09 -7.54 9.26
C ILE A 1029 -38.54 -7.49 8.79
N TYR A 1030 -39.43 -7.08 9.69
CA TYR A 1030 -40.87 -7.30 9.57
C TYR A 1030 -41.42 -6.88 8.21
N THR A 1031 -42.10 -7.80 7.51
CA THR A 1031 -42.66 -7.69 6.14
C THR A 1031 -41.67 -7.44 5.00
N LYS A 1032 -40.37 -7.29 5.30
CA LYS A 1032 -39.33 -6.96 4.30
C LYS A 1032 -38.46 -8.17 3.98
N ALA A 1033 -38.02 -8.92 4.98
CA ALA A 1033 -37.11 -10.05 4.80
C ALA A 1033 -37.26 -11.09 5.91
N ALA A 1034 -37.45 -12.35 5.54
CA ALA A 1034 -37.37 -13.49 6.45
C ALA A 1034 -35.90 -13.77 6.85
N ALA A 1035 -35.68 -14.24 8.08
CA ALA A 1035 -34.37 -14.71 8.53
C ALA A 1035 -33.90 -15.90 7.67
N SER A 1036 -32.61 -15.92 7.31
CA SER A 1036 -32.05 -16.97 6.43
C SER A 1036 -31.98 -18.35 7.09
N VAL A 1037 -31.96 -18.41 8.42
CA VAL A 1037 -31.95 -19.63 9.22
C VAL A 1037 -32.73 -19.40 10.51
N ASN A 1038 -33.48 -20.42 10.94
CA ASN A 1038 -34.13 -20.41 12.24
C ASN A 1038 -33.10 -20.76 13.33
N ALA A 1039 -32.74 -19.76 14.15
CA ALA A 1039 -31.83 -19.91 15.27
C ALA A 1039 -32.56 -19.90 16.63
N ALA A 1040 -33.88 -20.12 16.64
CA ALA A 1040 -34.69 -20.11 17.86
C ALA A 1040 -34.26 -21.18 18.87
N GLY A 1041 -34.11 -20.77 20.12
CA GLY A 1041 -34.09 -21.65 21.28
C GLY A 1041 -35.51 -22.05 21.69
N ALA A 1042 -35.64 -23.12 22.48
CA ALA A 1042 -36.94 -23.52 23.04
C ALA A 1042 -37.54 -22.40 23.91
N PRO A 1043 -38.88 -22.31 24.05
CA PRO A 1043 -39.49 -21.41 25.01
C PRO A 1043 -38.89 -21.60 26.39
N GLU A 1044 -38.92 -20.53 27.19
CA GLU A 1044 -38.25 -20.45 28.48
C GLU A 1044 -36.72 -20.46 28.43
N THR A 1045 -36.14 -20.22 27.24
CA THR A 1045 -34.69 -20.04 27.04
C THR A 1045 -34.38 -18.60 26.64
N TRP A 1046 -33.35 -18.00 27.25
CA TRP A 1046 -32.85 -16.70 26.83
C TRP A 1046 -32.13 -16.79 25.48
N GLN A 1047 -32.41 -15.83 24.63
CA GLN A 1047 -31.86 -15.71 23.27
C GLN A 1047 -31.24 -14.33 23.10
N SER A 1048 -30.36 -14.15 22.11
CA SER A 1048 -29.72 -12.87 21.85
C SER A 1048 -29.82 -12.44 20.39
N TYR A 1049 -29.94 -11.12 20.20
CA TYR A 1049 -29.64 -10.46 18.93
C TYR A 1049 -28.43 -9.54 19.10
N ASP A 1050 -27.44 -9.72 18.23
CA ASP A 1050 -26.36 -8.77 17.99
C ASP A 1050 -26.58 -8.12 16.63
N ILE A 1051 -26.79 -6.82 16.63
CA ILE A 1051 -27.30 -6.04 15.51
C ILE A 1051 -26.27 -4.98 15.14
N VAL A 1052 -25.92 -4.87 13.87
CA VAL A 1052 -25.17 -3.73 13.32
C VAL A 1052 -26.12 -2.97 12.43
N PHE A 1053 -26.46 -1.74 12.82
CA PHE A 1053 -27.43 -0.91 12.13
C PHE A 1053 -26.77 0.35 11.55
N ARG A 1054 -27.07 0.64 10.29
CA ARG A 1054 -26.71 1.87 9.60
C ARG A 1054 -27.96 2.58 9.11
N ALA A 1055 -28.16 3.81 9.53
CA ALA A 1055 -29.33 4.60 9.20
C ALA A 1055 -29.38 4.96 7.71
N ALA A 1056 -30.58 5.18 7.18
CA ALA A 1056 -30.77 5.75 5.85
C ALA A 1056 -30.05 7.10 5.73
N ARG A 1057 -29.46 7.38 4.56
CA ARG A 1057 -28.71 8.62 4.31
C ARG A 1057 -29.54 9.60 3.51
N PHE A 1058 -29.32 10.88 3.79
CA PHE A 1058 -30.01 11.99 3.15
C PHE A 1058 -28.99 13.06 2.73
N ASP A 1059 -29.26 13.76 1.64
CA ASP A 1059 -28.47 14.93 1.23
C ASP A 1059 -28.83 16.18 2.05
N GLY A 1060 -28.10 17.28 1.85
CA GLY A 1060 -28.35 18.56 2.52
C GLY A 1060 -29.69 19.22 2.15
N SER A 1061 -30.40 18.70 1.14
CA SER A 1061 -31.75 19.13 0.75
C SER A 1061 -32.85 18.24 1.33
N GLY A 1062 -32.48 17.21 2.10
CA GLY A 1062 -33.41 16.26 2.72
C GLY A 1062 -33.88 15.13 1.80
N ASN A 1063 -33.26 14.94 0.62
CA ASN A 1063 -33.58 13.80 -0.25
C ASN A 1063 -32.82 12.56 0.20
N LYS A 1064 -33.47 11.39 0.21
CA LYS A 1064 -32.82 10.11 0.55
C LYS A 1064 -31.78 9.75 -0.53
N THR A 1065 -30.54 9.52 -0.10
CA THR A 1065 -29.42 9.11 -0.94
C THR A 1065 -29.09 7.63 -0.79
N SER A 1066 -29.44 7.00 0.34
CA SER A 1066 -29.37 5.54 0.50
C SER A 1066 -30.35 5.02 1.54
N ASP A 1067 -30.84 3.79 1.35
CA ASP A 1067 -31.64 3.04 2.32
C ASP A 1067 -30.84 2.67 3.58
N ALA A 1068 -31.54 2.36 4.66
CA ALA A 1068 -30.94 1.80 5.88
C ALA A 1068 -30.40 0.39 5.62
N ARG A 1069 -29.41 -0.04 6.41
CA ARG A 1069 -28.81 -1.37 6.32
C ARG A 1069 -28.68 -2.02 7.68
N VAL A 1070 -28.84 -3.35 7.72
CA VAL A 1070 -28.77 -4.12 8.95
C VAL A 1070 -28.07 -5.46 8.76
N THR A 1071 -27.22 -5.80 9.72
CA THR A 1071 -26.73 -7.17 9.97
C THR A 1071 -27.30 -7.62 11.30
N VAL A 1072 -27.82 -8.85 11.36
CA VAL A 1072 -28.38 -9.44 12.59
C VAL A 1072 -27.74 -10.81 12.79
N VAL A 1073 -27.17 -11.01 13.97
CA VAL A 1073 -26.72 -12.31 14.48
C VAL A 1073 -27.70 -12.73 15.57
N TRP A 1074 -28.37 -13.87 15.37
CA TRP A 1074 -29.30 -14.47 16.33
C TRP A 1074 -28.65 -15.70 16.97
N ASN A 1075 -28.46 -15.70 18.28
CA ASN A 1075 -27.83 -16.79 19.03
C ASN A 1075 -26.48 -17.25 18.42
N GLY A 1076 -25.68 -16.30 17.91
CA GLY A 1076 -24.40 -16.56 17.25
C GLY A 1076 -24.47 -16.91 15.75
N PHE A 1077 -25.66 -17.07 15.16
CA PHE A 1077 -25.84 -17.32 13.73
C PHE A 1077 -26.21 -16.04 12.98
N VAL A 1078 -25.50 -15.72 11.89
CA VAL A 1078 -25.83 -14.57 11.03
C VAL A 1078 -27.11 -14.88 10.25
N VAL A 1079 -28.22 -14.23 10.58
CA VAL A 1079 -29.53 -14.43 9.94
C VAL A 1079 -29.88 -13.35 8.91
N HIS A 1080 -29.23 -12.20 9.04
CA HIS A 1080 -29.22 -11.13 8.05
C HIS A 1080 -27.79 -10.58 7.93
N ASN A 1081 -27.26 -10.47 6.72
CA ASN A 1081 -25.92 -9.96 6.47
C ASN A 1081 -25.96 -8.73 5.56
N ASP A 1082 -25.85 -7.54 6.16
CA ASP A 1082 -25.86 -6.23 5.52
C ASP A 1082 -27.00 -5.97 4.52
N ILE A 1083 -28.20 -6.45 4.86
CA ILE A 1083 -29.35 -6.34 3.97
C ILE A 1083 -29.92 -4.91 3.98
N THR A 1084 -30.46 -4.50 2.84
CA THR A 1084 -31.12 -3.21 2.68
C THR A 1084 -32.53 -3.23 3.25
N ILE A 1085 -32.91 -2.20 4.01
CA ILE A 1085 -34.30 -1.98 4.45
C ILE A 1085 -34.88 -0.78 3.68
N ASN A 1086 -35.69 -1.07 2.65
CA ASN A 1086 -36.30 -0.04 1.82
C ASN A 1086 -37.60 0.50 2.46
N GLY A 1087 -37.44 1.54 3.27
CA GLY A 1087 -38.52 2.22 4.00
C GLY A 1087 -38.83 1.61 5.37
N PRO A 1088 -39.60 2.33 6.21
CA PRO A 1088 -39.97 1.87 7.53
C PRO A 1088 -40.85 0.61 7.45
N THR A 1089 -40.89 -0.15 8.54
CA THR A 1089 -41.70 -1.37 8.68
C THR A 1089 -42.89 -1.12 9.60
N GLY A 1090 -43.97 -1.91 9.45
CA GLY A 1090 -45.08 -1.94 10.41
C GLY A 1090 -45.54 -0.56 10.88
N ALA A 1091 -45.54 -0.35 12.20
CA ALA A 1091 -45.87 0.92 12.85
C ALA A 1091 -44.65 1.84 13.06
N GLY A 1092 -43.66 1.77 12.17
CA GLY A 1092 -42.42 2.56 12.22
C GLY A 1092 -42.63 4.01 11.80
N ALA A 1093 -41.87 4.91 12.42
CA ALA A 1093 -41.83 6.33 12.06
C ALA A 1093 -41.28 6.55 10.63
N PRO A 1094 -41.58 7.68 9.97
CA PRO A 1094 -40.97 8.03 8.70
C PRO A 1094 -39.44 8.14 8.78
N GLU A 1095 -38.75 7.81 7.69
CA GLU A 1095 -37.30 7.99 7.59
C GLU A 1095 -36.93 9.48 7.58
N GLY A 1096 -35.75 9.81 8.11
CA GLY A 1096 -35.23 11.17 8.10
C GLY A 1096 -33.74 11.24 8.47
N ALA A 1097 -33.12 12.38 8.18
CA ALA A 1097 -31.68 12.60 8.37
C ALA A 1097 -31.22 12.54 9.83
N SER A 1098 -32.13 12.82 10.78
CA SER A 1098 -31.85 12.77 12.22
C SER A 1098 -31.92 11.34 12.74
N GLY A 1099 -31.06 11.03 13.71
CA GLY A 1099 -31.14 9.78 14.48
C GLY A 1099 -32.48 9.63 15.21
N GLY A 1100 -32.80 8.40 15.60
CA GLY A 1100 -34.06 8.06 16.27
C GLY A 1100 -33.82 7.13 17.48
N PRO A 1101 -34.79 7.00 18.40
CA PRO A 1101 -34.64 6.16 19.57
C PRO A 1101 -34.72 4.66 19.21
N LEU A 1102 -34.20 3.79 20.07
CA LEU A 1102 -34.56 2.37 20.07
C LEU A 1102 -35.97 2.23 20.65
N ARG A 1103 -36.87 1.49 20.00
CA ARG A 1103 -38.19 1.16 20.57
C ARG A 1103 -38.29 -0.34 20.85
N LEU A 1104 -38.78 -0.71 22.03
CA LEU A 1104 -39.23 -2.06 22.34
C LEU A 1104 -40.75 -2.03 22.38
N GLN A 1105 -41.37 -2.93 21.63
CA GLN A 1105 -42.81 -2.95 21.43
C GLN A 1105 -43.52 -3.80 22.48
N ASP A 1106 -44.68 -3.33 22.92
CA ASP A 1106 -45.67 -4.16 23.62
C ASP A 1106 -46.87 -4.37 22.69
N HIS A 1107 -47.13 -5.63 22.34
CA HIS A 1107 -48.22 -6.01 21.46
C HIS A 1107 -49.57 -6.12 22.20
N GLY A 1108 -49.57 -6.06 23.54
CA GLY A 1108 -50.78 -6.02 24.38
C GLY A 1108 -51.49 -7.37 24.53
N ASP A 1109 -50.80 -8.47 24.27
CA ASP A 1109 -51.35 -9.82 24.38
C ASP A 1109 -51.66 -10.20 25.85
N ALA A 1110 -52.74 -10.95 26.07
CA ALA A 1110 -53.15 -11.36 27.41
C ALA A 1110 -52.37 -12.60 27.88
N GLY A 1111 -51.55 -12.48 28.92
CA GLY A 1111 -50.86 -13.64 29.51
C GLY A 1111 -49.46 -13.31 30.00
N ALA A 1112 -48.57 -14.31 29.96
CA ALA A 1112 -47.14 -14.10 30.15
C ALA A 1112 -46.57 -13.38 28.92
N ASN A 1113 -45.74 -12.36 29.14
CA ASN A 1113 -45.23 -11.51 28.06
C ASN A 1113 -43.75 -11.77 27.76
N PRO A 1114 -43.28 -11.42 26.54
CA PRO A 1114 -41.85 -11.42 26.22
C PRO A 1114 -41.06 -10.56 27.19
N ARG A 1115 -39.81 -10.97 27.46
CA ARG A 1115 -38.91 -10.27 28.38
C ARG A 1115 -37.60 -9.89 27.73
N PHE A 1116 -37.00 -8.80 28.17
CA PHE A 1116 -35.73 -8.28 27.65
C PHE A 1116 -34.72 -8.08 28.78
N ARG A 1117 -33.44 -8.33 28.50
CA ARG A 1117 -32.33 -8.02 29.42
C ARG A 1117 -31.04 -7.71 28.69
N ASN A 1118 -30.02 -7.28 29.43
CA ASN A 1118 -28.66 -7.04 28.92
C ASN A 1118 -28.66 -6.22 27.61
N ILE A 1119 -29.43 -5.13 27.57
CA ILE A 1119 -29.58 -4.29 26.39
C ILE A 1119 -28.49 -3.23 26.40
N TRP A 1120 -27.67 -3.20 25.36
CA TRP A 1120 -26.61 -2.20 25.24
C TRP A 1120 -26.28 -1.87 23.80
N LEU A 1121 -25.82 -0.65 23.57
CA LEU A 1121 -25.61 -0.08 22.25
C LEU A 1121 -24.25 0.61 22.14
N GLU A 1122 -23.46 0.32 21.13
CA GLU A 1122 -22.20 1.03 20.83
C GLU A 1122 -22.41 1.91 19.59
N PRO A 1123 -22.38 3.26 19.68
CA PRO A 1123 -22.46 4.13 18.51
C PRO A 1123 -21.30 3.86 17.54
N LEU A 1124 -21.59 3.85 16.23
CA LEU A 1124 -20.63 3.56 15.15
C LEU A 1124 -20.03 4.81 14.52
#